data_AF-A0A5J4XS37-F1
#
_entry.id   AF-A0A5J4XS37-F1
#
_cell.length_a   1.000
_cell.length_b   1.000
_cell.length_c   1.000
_cell.angle_alpha   90.00
_cell.angle_beta   90.00
_cell.angle_gamma   90.00
#
_symmetry.space_group_name_H-M   'P 1'
#
loop_
_entity.id
_entity.type
_entity.pdbx_description
1 polymer ?
#
loop_
_entity_poly.entity_id
_entity_poly.type
_entity_poly.pdbx_seq_one_letter_code
_entity_poly.pdbx_strand_id
1 'polypeptide(L)'
;MLLHHYDITNLTEVNGQLMEQMASLNKQLEQAQADAQQAFEAASAQHSQQAHVHSEASQALTEQVNHLNKQLELAQSDLQRAQYELSAQQAQQAAESRRDITHPTEENQQLRDQITELNRQLEAGAGMKTAQDAAAAQHAQQAADGASQVTNLTEENRQLRGQLSDLHSQLEQAQSEAQHAQHSASGQHAQQISDLSHQLEQTQHELQLAHKLHSAQQPSLNTRQGEGDGVDGKADVVNGSQLSEHTCSLTKQLEQTQAELTHVQDHSAAQHAQQAADSTGDVTDLTQANSQLLAQVAEYKAQVVQAQREAQSATGQLQHMRDLVKAQHAKREEHAASLQADFDSLQQECKAKDLKVQELLAQLSTHPEASGRLQPTQQSSSNSEQTLHLTNVNKQLQDSVADLDLQLEQAQQEIDSCHAQIDQLTRSLAAQRAQHDDHIVEQARGGGAEAEQAQAELTLVQEDCTAKALQVQQLLTQVDQLTDDRDYFDKQIQHLRDQVNYLSEDRDQKDAQMEQVSGQLEALQQEHHRLTATCQDQEQQNRLLQNDCAQLQTYISALDEDLGKAQARMDIILGADNSSAAKQNELLKAAAKQVIQIQARDAKRSRVPKLLRKFSTRKKERGSLALEEPDAPGVPESTTQMHPLSPRASAQFSPRPGVSRTTSGITTASHDAGMTVRAVPEHSGFSGGATGPITPEQMPSVVASDASVDYDRLKEENSTLSQKLAQANKDMAELNSRLVDAAFGNAFAASLSDNVTPSASGLDREDSTNQFDRDSSNHLDRDSSNPAASSSGEQNSIMGLPPGVPLDPFYDE
;
A
#
# COMPACT_ATOMS: atom_id res chain seq x y z
N MET A 1 -24.53 24.02 196.71
CA MET A 1 -25.44 23.12 195.96
C MET A 1 -26.27 23.84 194.90
N LEU A 2 -26.75 25.07 195.10
CA LEU A 2 -27.63 25.75 194.13
C LEU A 2 -27.01 26.21 192.79
N LEU A 3 -25.68 26.24 192.63
CA LEU A 3 -25.05 26.66 191.36
C LEU A 3 -25.03 25.57 190.26
N HIS A 4 -24.97 24.29 190.61
CA HIS A 4 -24.72 23.22 189.63
C HIS A 4 -25.92 22.84 188.73
N HIS A 5 -27.08 23.46 188.92
CA HIS A 5 -28.26 23.12 188.10
C HIS A 5 -28.41 24.01 186.86
N TYR A 6 -27.82 25.21 186.85
CA TYR A 6 -27.99 26.19 185.76
C TYR A 6 -27.17 25.82 184.51
N ASP A 7 -25.92 25.36 184.71
CA ASP A 7 -25.01 24.98 183.62
C ASP A 7 -25.53 23.77 182.82
N ILE A 8 -26.21 22.83 183.48
CA ILE A 8 -26.76 21.62 182.86
C ILE A 8 -27.86 22.00 181.85
N THR A 9 -28.75 22.95 182.18
CA THR A 9 -29.78 23.43 181.26
C THR A 9 -29.19 24.05 179.99
N ASN A 10 -28.21 24.95 180.12
CA ASN A 10 -27.56 25.58 178.96
C ASN A 10 -26.83 24.55 178.08
N LEU A 11 -26.12 23.58 178.67
CA LEU A 11 -25.50 22.47 177.94
C LEU A 11 -26.53 21.58 177.23
N THR A 12 -27.72 21.41 177.80
CA THR A 12 -28.81 20.64 177.17
C THR A 12 -29.38 21.38 175.96
N GLU A 13 -29.59 22.71 176.07
CA GLU A 13 -30.10 23.53 174.97
C GLU A 13 -29.09 23.67 173.82
N VAL A 14 -27.80 23.88 174.12
CA VAL A 14 -26.73 23.91 173.11
C VAL A 14 -26.57 22.56 172.42
N ASN A 15 -26.66 21.44 173.14
CA ASN A 15 -26.69 20.11 172.51
C ASN A 15 -27.95 19.90 171.65
N GLY A 16 -29.10 20.45 172.05
CA GLY A 16 -30.32 20.44 171.23
C GLY A 16 -30.14 21.17 169.90
N GLN A 17 -29.65 22.41 169.96
CA GLN A 17 -29.35 23.22 168.77
C GLN A 17 -28.26 22.59 167.89
N LEU A 18 -27.24 21.95 168.48
CA LEU A 18 -26.20 21.24 167.74
C LEU A 18 -26.74 19.97 167.07
N MET A 19 -27.62 19.21 167.75
CA MET A 19 -28.30 18.05 167.16
C MET A 19 -29.24 18.46 166.01
N GLU A 20 -29.94 19.59 166.15
CA GLU A 20 -30.81 20.12 165.09
C GLU A 20 -29.99 20.67 163.90
N GLN A 21 -28.85 21.31 164.16
CA GLN A 21 -27.89 21.68 163.11
C GLN A 21 -27.29 20.44 162.42
N MET A 22 -26.91 19.40 163.16
CA MET A 22 -26.41 18.15 162.57
C MET A 22 -27.48 17.43 161.76
N ALA A 23 -28.74 17.40 162.21
CA ALA A 23 -29.86 16.85 161.45
C ALA A 23 -30.13 17.66 160.17
N SER A 24 -30.06 19.00 160.25
CA SER A 24 -30.19 19.89 159.09
C SER A 24 -29.05 19.69 158.09
N LEU A 25 -27.79 19.61 158.56
CA LEU A 25 -26.62 19.31 157.73
C LEU A 25 -26.68 17.92 157.11
N ASN A 26 -27.12 16.90 157.85
CA ASN A 26 -27.26 15.55 157.30
C ASN A 26 -28.36 15.49 156.24
N LYS A 27 -29.48 16.19 156.44
CA LYS A 27 -30.53 16.33 155.44
C LYS A 27 -30.08 17.13 154.20
N GLN A 28 -29.26 18.17 154.39
CA GLN A 28 -28.65 18.89 153.27
C GLN A 28 -27.63 18.02 152.51
N LEU A 29 -26.89 17.15 153.21
CA LEU A 29 -25.96 16.19 152.62
C LEU A 29 -26.70 15.10 151.84
N GLU A 30 -27.78 14.53 152.40
CA GLU A 30 -28.67 13.58 151.73
C GLU A 30 -29.31 14.20 150.48
N GLN A 31 -29.82 15.44 150.57
CA GLN A 31 -30.35 16.15 149.41
C GLN A 31 -29.26 16.41 148.36
N ALA A 32 -28.07 16.89 148.75
CA ALA A 32 -26.98 17.12 147.82
C ALA A 32 -26.45 15.83 147.17
N GLN A 33 -26.52 14.69 147.88
CA GLN A 33 -26.21 13.37 147.32
C GLN A 33 -27.30 12.91 146.33
N ALA A 34 -28.58 13.12 146.64
CA ALA A 34 -29.69 12.82 145.73
C ALA A 34 -29.63 13.70 144.47
N ASP A 35 -29.42 15.01 144.62
CA ASP A 35 -29.28 15.97 143.52
C ASP A 35 -28.05 15.62 142.65
N ALA A 36 -26.91 15.27 143.26
CA ALA A 36 -25.72 14.85 142.53
C ALA A 36 -25.90 13.51 141.81
N GLN A 37 -26.62 12.55 142.40
CA GLN A 37 -26.92 11.29 141.74
C GLN A 37 -27.92 11.48 140.59
N GLN A 38 -28.97 12.29 140.77
CA GLN A 38 -29.90 12.63 139.69
C GLN A 38 -29.20 13.40 138.55
N ALA A 39 -28.26 14.29 138.87
CA ALA A 39 -27.44 14.97 137.87
C ALA A 39 -26.49 14.00 137.14
N PHE A 40 -25.92 13.01 137.83
CA PHE A 40 -25.10 11.95 137.23
C PHE A 40 -25.93 11.03 136.31
N GLU A 41 -27.13 10.63 136.75
CA GLU A 41 -28.06 9.83 135.94
C GLU A 41 -28.54 10.59 134.70
N ALA A 42 -28.84 11.90 134.83
CA ALA A 42 -29.17 12.78 133.71
C ALA A 42 -27.98 12.95 132.73
N ALA A 43 -26.76 13.17 133.24
CA ALA A 43 -25.56 13.27 132.40
C ALA A 43 -25.23 11.94 131.71
N SER A 44 -25.44 10.81 132.37
CA SER A 44 -25.28 9.46 131.81
C SER A 44 -26.31 9.19 130.70
N ALA A 45 -27.58 9.56 130.91
CA ALA A 45 -28.63 9.48 129.90
C ALA A 45 -28.32 10.38 128.68
N GLN A 46 -27.88 11.62 128.91
CA GLN A 46 -27.47 12.54 127.85
C GLN A 46 -26.26 12.00 127.07
N HIS A 47 -25.27 11.43 127.75
CA HIS A 47 -24.10 10.84 127.09
C HIS A 47 -24.46 9.59 126.28
N SER A 48 -25.37 8.75 126.79
CA SER A 48 -25.94 7.60 126.05
C SER A 48 -26.69 8.05 124.79
N GLN A 49 -27.51 9.11 124.89
CA GLN A 49 -28.21 9.70 123.74
C GLN A 49 -27.22 10.29 122.71
N GLN A 50 -26.16 10.98 123.16
CA GLN A 50 -25.11 11.46 122.28
C GLN A 50 -24.36 10.31 121.59
N ALA A 51 -24.03 9.24 122.31
CA ALA A 51 -23.38 8.06 121.74
C ALA A 51 -24.27 7.37 120.69
N HIS A 52 -25.58 7.30 120.91
CA HIS A 52 -26.54 6.77 119.94
C HIS A 52 -26.59 7.63 118.67
N VAL A 53 -26.72 8.96 118.80
CA VAL A 53 -26.73 9.88 117.65
C VAL A 53 -25.40 9.87 116.89
N HIS A 54 -24.26 9.76 117.58
CA HIS A 54 -22.96 9.57 116.94
C HIS A 54 -22.85 8.23 116.21
N SER A 55 -23.45 7.15 116.73
CA SER A 55 -23.50 5.85 116.06
C SER A 55 -24.35 5.90 114.79
N GLU A 56 -25.53 6.53 114.85
CA GLU A 56 -26.43 6.70 113.69
C GLU A 56 -25.78 7.57 112.60
N ALA A 57 -25.16 8.70 112.98
CA ALA A 57 -24.43 9.56 112.04
C ALA A 57 -23.23 8.84 111.41
N SER A 58 -22.49 8.02 112.19
CA SER A 58 -21.39 7.20 111.69
C SER A 58 -21.87 6.13 110.70
N GLN A 59 -23.00 5.48 110.99
CA GLN A 59 -23.60 4.49 110.09
C GLN A 59 -24.08 5.16 108.79
N ALA A 60 -24.82 6.27 108.87
CA ALA A 60 -25.31 7.00 107.69
C ALA A 60 -24.15 7.50 106.80
N LEU A 61 -23.06 7.99 107.39
CA LEU A 61 -21.84 8.35 106.66
C LEU A 61 -21.17 7.12 106.02
N THR A 62 -21.16 5.97 106.70
CA THR A 62 -20.63 4.71 106.17
C THR A 62 -21.44 4.23 104.97
N GLU A 63 -22.78 4.28 105.06
CA GLU A 63 -23.69 3.94 103.96
C GLU A 63 -23.54 4.91 102.77
N GLN A 64 -23.37 6.21 103.03
CA GLN A 64 -23.10 7.21 101.99
C GLN A 64 -21.75 6.99 101.29
N VAL A 65 -20.69 6.69 102.04
CA VAL A 65 -19.36 6.36 101.48
C VAL A 65 -19.43 5.08 100.64
N ASN A 66 -20.13 4.04 101.11
CA ASN A 66 -20.34 2.82 100.33
C ASN A 66 -21.14 3.06 99.03
N HIS A 67 -22.14 3.95 99.06
CA HIS A 67 -22.89 4.34 97.86
C HIS A 67 -21.99 5.10 96.87
N LEU A 68 -21.17 6.05 97.34
CA LEU A 68 -20.24 6.81 96.50
C LEU A 68 -19.14 5.92 95.91
N ASN A 69 -18.60 4.97 96.68
CA ASN A 69 -17.65 3.98 96.16
C ASN A 69 -18.27 3.13 95.05
N LYS A 70 -19.52 2.69 95.21
CA LYS A 70 -20.23 1.93 94.17
C LYS A 70 -20.53 2.76 92.91
N GLN A 71 -20.82 4.05 93.04
CA GLN A 71 -20.91 4.97 91.89
C GLN A 71 -19.54 5.12 91.19
N LEU A 72 -18.46 5.20 91.96
CA LEU A 72 -17.10 5.32 91.42
C LEU A 72 -16.65 4.04 90.68
N GLU A 73 -16.97 2.85 91.19
CA GLU A 73 -16.73 1.57 90.52
C GLU A 73 -17.49 1.47 89.19
N LEU A 74 -18.76 1.88 89.15
CA LEU A 74 -19.56 1.94 87.92
C LEU A 74 -18.95 2.92 86.91
N ALA A 75 -18.63 4.14 87.33
CA ALA A 75 -17.99 5.14 86.46
C ALA A 75 -16.61 4.70 85.94
N GLN A 76 -15.84 3.93 86.72
CA GLN A 76 -14.59 3.33 86.26
C GLN A 76 -14.82 2.20 85.24
N SER A 77 -15.83 1.36 85.45
CA SER A 77 -16.24 0.33 84.49
C SER A 77 -16.68 0.94 83.15
N ASP A 78 -17.52 1.98 83.19
CA ASP A 78 -18.00 2.68 81.99
C ASP A 78 -16.86 3.41 81.26
N LEU A 79 -15.90 3.98 82.00
CA LEU A 79 -14.70 4.59 81.40
C LEU A 79 -13.78 3.55 80.73
N GLN A 80 -13.56 2.38 81.36
CA GLN A 80 -12.80 1.29 80.75
C GLN A 80 -13.48 0.77 79.49
N ARG A 81 -14.81 0.64 79.51
CA ARG A 81 -15.62 0.25 78.36
C ARG A 81 -15.49 1.26 77.22
N ALA A 82 -15.65 2.56 77.50
CA ALA A 82 -15.50 3.62 76.50
C ALA A 82 -14.08 3.68 75.91
N GLN A 83 -13.04 3.41 76.70
CA GLN A 83 -11.66 3.29 76.21
C GLN A 83 -11.48 2.08 75.28
N TYR A 84 -12.12 0.94 75.58
CA TYR A 84 -12.08 -0.25 74.73
C TYR A 84 -12.86 -0.03 73.42
N GLU A 85 -14.05 0.58 73.48
CA GLU A 85 -14.87 0.90 72.31
C GLU A 85 -14.18 1.93 71.39
N LEU A 86 -13.52 2.96 71.95
CA LEU A 86 -12.70 3.91 71.18
C LEU A 86 -11.47 3.22 70.55
N SER A 87 -10.81 2.30 71.26
CA SER A 87 -9.68 1.52 70.73
C SER A 87 -10.12 0.63 69.56
N ALA A 88 -11.29 -0.02 69.67
CA ALA A 88 -11.88 -0.82 68.61
C ALA A 88 -12.25 0.02 67.38
N GLN A 89 -12.83 1.21 67.57
CA GLN A 89 -13.11 2.16 66.48
C GLN A 89 -11.83 2.62 65.78
N GLN A 90 -10.78 2.96 66.52
CA GLN A 90 -9.48 3.32 65.94
C GLN A 90 -8.84 2.17 65.16
N ALA A 91 -8.96 0.93 65.65
CA ALA A 91 -8.48 -0.25 64.95
C ALA A 91 -9.28 -0.55 63.67
N GLN A 92 -10.60 -0.35 63.69
CA GLN A 92 -11.47 -0.49 62.52
C GLN A 92 -11.15 0.59 61.47
N GLN A 93 -11.11 1.87 61.86
CA GLN A 93 -10.78 2.97 60.96
C GLN A 93 -9.38 2.79 60.34
N ALA A 94 -8.40 2.31 61.11
CA ALA A 94 -7.07 1.98 60.59
C ALA A 94 -7.04 0.75 59.66
N ALA A 95 -8.04 -0.15 59.73
CA ALA A 95 -8.19 -1.28 58.81
C ALA A 95 -8.93 -0.86 57.52
N GLU A 96 -9.90 0.04 57.62
CA GLU A 96 -10.59 0.67 56.49
C GLU A 96 -9.62 1.53 55.69
N SER A 97 -8.93 2.49 56.33
CA SER A 97 -7.87 3.28 55.67
C SER A 97 -6.70 2.45 55.12
N ARG A 98 -6.53 1.20 55.56
CA ARG A 98 -5.59 0.26 54.92
C ARG A 98 -6.15 -0.33 53.63
N ARG A 99 -7.44 -0.72 53.59
CA ARG A 99 -8.12 -1.19 52.36
C ARG A 99 -8.13 -0.10 51.29
N ASP A 100 -8.48 1.11 51.69
CA ASP A 100 -8.56 2.29 50.82
C ASP A 100 -7.20 2.66 50.20
N ILE A 101 -6.09 2.18 50.79
CA ILE A 101 -4.73 2.33 50.25
C ILE A 101 -4.30 1.09 49.45
N THR A 102 -4.66 -0.12 49.87
CA THR A 102 -4.28 -1.34 49.12
C THR A 102 -4.98 -1.45 47.77
N HIS A 103 -6.26 -1.10 47.66
CA HIS A 103 -7.00 -1.19 46.39
C HIS A 103 -6.34 -0.36 45.27
N PRO A 104 -6.13 0.97 45.41
CA PRO A 104 -5.43 1.74 44.39
C PRO A 104 -3.95 1.35 44.24
N THR A 105 -3.33 0.70 45.22
CA THR A 105 -1.97 0.15 45.06
C THR A 105 -1.96 -1.08 44.14
N GLU A 106 -2.95 -1.97 44.28
CA GLU A 106 -3.13 -3.15 43.45
C GLU A 106 -3.55 -2.77 42.02
N GLU A 107 -4.45 -1.79 41.86
CA GLU A 107 -4.80 -1.20 40.55
C GLU A 107 -3.59 -0.55 39.87
N ASN A 108 -2.79 0.24 40.61
CA ASN A 108 -1.56 0.83 40.07
C ASN A 108 -0.52 -0.23 39.67
N GLN A 109 -0.50 -1.39 40.33
CA GLN A 109 0.36 -2.49 39.94
C GLN A 109 -0.15 -3.16 38.65
N GLN A 110 -1.45 -3.45 38.55
CA GLN A 110 -2.05 -4.00 37.33
C GLN A 110 -1.84 -3.07 36.12
N LEU A 111 -2.02 -1.76 36.28
CA LEU A 111 -1.76 -0.76 35.24
C LEU A 111 -0.27 -0.74 34.81
N ARG A 112 0.67 -0.90 35.75
CA ARG A 112 2.11 -1.01 35.44
C ARG A 112 2.44 -2.27 34.66
N ASP A 113 1.81 -3.39 35.00
CA ASP A 113 2.03 -4.68 34.32
C ASP A 113 1.41 -4.65 32.91
N GLN A 114 0.23 -4.04 32.74
CA GLN A 114 -0.38 -3.76 31.43
C GLN A 114 0.50 -2.84 30.56
N ILE A 115 0.99 -1.73 31.11
CA ILE A 115 1.91 -0.83 30.39
C ILE A 115 3.20 -1.55 29.97
N THR A 116 3.71 -2.45 30.81
CA THR A 116 4.89 -3.26 30.51
C THR A 116 4.63 -4.24 29.35
N GLU A 117 3.47 -4.91 29.34
CA GLU A 117 3.07 -5.80 28.25
C GLU A 117 2.78 -5.04 26.95
N LEU A 118 2.12 -3.88 27.00
CA LEU A 118 1.90 -3.02 25.83
C LEU A 118 3.23 -2.52 25.23
N ASN A 119 4.20 -2.13 26.06
CA ASN A 119 5.54 -1.78 25.59
C ASN A 119 6.23 -2.99 24.93
N ARG A 120 6.13 -4.20 25.52
CA ARG A 120 6.66 -5.43 24.92
C ARG A 120 6.03 -5.77 23.57
N GLN A 121 4.74 -5.49 23.40
CA GLN A 121 4.03 -5.63 22.12
C GLN A 121 4.45 -4.56 21.10
N LEU A 122 4.70 -3.32 21.52
CA LEU A 122 5.25 -2.26 20.65
C LEU A 122 6.68 -2.59 20.19
N GLU A 123 7.54 -3.10 21.08
CA GLU A 123 8.89 -3.57 20.73
C GLU A 123 8.84 -4.74 19.74
N ALA A 124 7.95 -5.72 19.95
CA ALA A 124 7.73 -6.82 19.01
C ALA A 124 7.21 -6.33 17.65
N GLY A 125 6.30 -5.34 17.64
CA GLY A 125 5.80 -4.68 16.42
C GLY A 125 6.89 -3.91 15.67
N ALA A 126 7.77 -3.21 16.38
CA ALA A 126 8.95 -2.56 15.79
C ALA A 126 9.96 -3.58 15.23
N GLY A 127 10.12 -4.73 15.89
CA GLY A 127 10.88 -5.87 15.39
C GLY A 127 10.30 -6.44 14.10
N MET A 128 8.98 -6.61 14.02
CA MET A 128 8.31 -7.02 12.78
C MET A 128 8.44 -5.98 11.68
N LYS A 129 8.28 -4.68 11.99
CA LYS A 129 8.44 -3.61 10.99
C LYS A 129 9.87 -3.58 10.44
N THR A 130 10.88 -3.61 11.30
CA THR A 130 12.29 -3.59 10.83
C THR A 130 12.66 -4.83 10.01
N ALA A 131 12.08 -6.00 10.32
CA ALA A 131 12.19 -7.19 9.49
C ALA A 131 11.47 -7.05 8.12
N GLN A 132 10.30 -6.40 8.09
CA GLN A 132 9.56 -6.10 6.86
C GLN A 132 10.29 -5.07 5.99
N ASP A 133 10.82 -3.99 6.58
CA ASP A 133 11.62 -2.97 5.91
C ASP A 133 12.90 -3.61 5.31
N ALA A 134 13.55 -4.53 6.04
CA ALA A 134 14.70 -5.29 5.54
C ALA A 134 14.34 -6.26 4.40
N ALA A 135 13.18 -6.91 4.45
CA ALA A 135 12.69 -7.77 3.36
C ALA A 135 12.33 -6.94 2.11
N ALA A 136 11.71 -5.77 2.29
CA ALA A 136 11.44 -4.82 1.22
C ALA A 136 12.75 -4.33 0.56
N ALA A 137 13.78 -4.03 1.35
CA ALA A 137 15.10 -3.68 0.86
C ALA A 137 15.76 -4.84 0.08
N GLN A 138 15.63 -6.09 0.53
CA GLN A 138 16.11 -7.26 -0.22
C GLN A 138 15.37 -7.43 -1.55
N HIS A 139 14.04 -7.26 -1.58
CA HIS A 139 13.27 -7.34 -2.84
C HIS A 139 13.59 -6.17 -3.78
N ALA A 140 13.83 -4.96 -3.27
CA ALA A 140 14.30 -3.83 -4.06
C ALA A 140 15.69 -4.10 -4.68
N GLN A 141 16.62 -4.70 -3.92
CA GLN A 141 17.92 -5.13 -4.45
C GLN A 141 17.77 -6.22 -5.52
N GLN A 142 16.95 -7.25 -5.27
CA GLN A 142 16.65 -8.31 -6.26
C GLN A 142 16.04 -7.74 -7.55
N ALA A 143 15.19 -6.72 -7.44
CA ALA A 143 14.62 -6.02 -8.59
C ALA A 143 15.67 -5.19 -9.34
N ALA A 144 16.61 -4.55 -8.65
CA ALA A 144 17.72 -3.80 -9.26
C ALA A 144 18.73 -4.75 -9.95
N ASP A 145 19.07 -5.87 -9.31
CA ASP A 145 19.93 -6.92 -9.87
C ASP A 145 19.27 -7.54 -11.11
N GLY A 146 17.97 -7.86 -11.03
CA GLY A 146 17.18 -8.38 -12.14
C GLY A 146 17.03 -7.39 -13.29
N ALA A 147 16.81 -6.10 -13.01
CA ALA A 147 16.81 -5.05 -14.02
C ALA A 147 18.18 -4.92 -14.71
N SER A 148 19.27 -5.01 -13.95
CA SER A 148 20.65 -5.01 -14.47
C SER A 148 20.92 -6.24 -15.35
N GLN A 149 20.39 -7.41 -14.99
CA GLN A 149 20.46 -8.61 -15.81
C GLN A 149 19.64 -8.44 -17.12
N VAL A 150 18.46 -7.82 -17.05
CA VAL A 150 17.65 -7.52 -18.25
C VAL A 150 18.33 -6.51 -19.16
N THR A 151 19.00 -5.47 -18.64
CA THR A 151 19.77 -4.54 -19.50
C THR A 151 20.97 -5.23 -20.14
N ASN A 152 21.67 -6.10 -19.41
CA ASN A 152 22.79 -6.89 -19.96
C ASN A 152 22.32 -7.84 -21.07
N LEU A 153 21.22 -8.59 -20.84
CA LEU A 153 20.62 -9.47 -21.85
C LEU A 153 20.04 -8.70 -23.05
N THR A 154 19.60 -7.46 -22.85
CA THR A 154 19.12 -6.57 -23.93
C THR A 154 20.28 -6.08 -24.79
N GLU A 155 21.41 -5.71 -24.17
CA GLU A 155 22.63 -5.32 -24.89
C GLU A 155 23.29 -6.52 -25.58
N GLU A 156 23.30 -7.72 -24.97
CA GLU A 156 23.70 -8.96 -25.62
C GLU A 156 22.81 -9.28 -26.82
N ASN A 157 21.48 -9.14 -26.69
CA ASN A 157 20.55 -9.27 -27.83
C ASN A 157 20.80 -8.20 -28.92
N ARG A 158 21.18 -6.98 -28.55
CA ARG A 158 21.56 -5.91 -29.51
C ARG A 158 22.84 -6.31 -30.27
N GLN A 159 23.84 -6.84 -29.57
CA GLN A 159 25.10 -7.29 -30.16
C GLN A 159 24.91 -8.53 -31.04
N LEU A 160 24.12 -9.51 -30.62
CA LEU A 160 23.74 -10.67 -31.42
C LEU A 160 22.94 -10.27 -32.67
N ARG A 161 22.04 -9.27 -32.58
CA ARG A 161 21.36 -8.70 -33.76
C ARG A 161 22.33 -7.97 -34.69
N GLY A 162 23.34 -7.28 -34.15
CA GLY A 162 24.44 -6.71 -34.94
C GLY A 162 25.20 -7.79 -35.70
N GLN A 163 25.67 -8.83 -34.99
CA GLN A 163 26.36 -9.98 -35.59
C GLN A 163 25.50 -10.71 -36.63
N LEU A 164 24.19 -10.86 -36.40
CA LEU A 164 23.26 -11.42 -37.39
C LEU A 164 23.09 -10.51 -38.60
N SER A 165 23.10 -9.18 -38.43
CA SER A 165 23.07 -8.22 -39.54
C SER A 165 24.38 -8.23 -40.34
N ASP A 166 25.53 -8.36 -39.67
CA ASP A 166 26.85 -8.47 -40.30
C ASP A 166 26.99 -9.80 -41.05
N LEU A 167 26.52 -10.91 -40.45
CA LEU A 167 26.47 -12.22 -41.08
C LEU A 167 25.46 -12.26 -42.24
N HIS A 168 24.32 -11.58 -42.14
CA HIS A 168 23.37 -11.46 -43.25
C HIS A 168 23.95 -10.64 -44.39
N SER A 169 24.67 -9.55 -44.09
CA SER A 169 25.39 -8.75 -45.10
C SER A 169 26.52 -9.55 -45.75
N GLN A 170 27.25 -10.37 -44.99
CA GLN A 170 28.26 -11.30 -45.51
C GLN A 170 27.63 -12.43 -46.33
N LEU A 171 26.44 -12.92 -45.95
CA LEU A 171 25.69 -13.94 -46.69
C LEU A 171 25.16 -13.36 -48.00
N GLU A 172 24.61 -12.15 -47.99
CA GLU A 172 24.13 -11.45 -49.19
C GLU A 172 25.30 -11.10 -50.12
N GLN A 173 26.44 -10.63 -49.58
CA GLN A 173 27.67 -10.47 -50.35
C GLN A 173 28.12 -11.81 -50.95
N ALA A 174 28.27 -12.86 -50.14
CA ALA A 174 28.71 -14.18 -50.60
C ALA A 174 27.71 -14.81 -51.59
N GLN A 175 26.41 -14.52 -51.47
CA GLN A 175 25.37 -14.93 -52.41
C GLN A 175 25.47 -14.13 -53.72
N SER A 176 25.78 -12.83 -53.67
CA SER A 176 26.05 -12.01 -54.86
C SER A 176 27.34 -12.43 -55.57
N GLU A 177 28.38 -12.79 -54.81
CA GLU A 177 29.65 -13.34 -55.33
C GLU A 177 29.43 -14.75 -55.89
N ALA A 178 28.63 -15.60 -55.24
CA ALA A 178 28.26 -16.92 -55.73
C ALA A 178 27.37 -16.83 -56.97
N GLN A 179 26.45 -15.85 -57.08
CA GLN A 179 25.69 -15.58 -58.30
C GLN A 179 26.60 -15.06 -59.41
N HIS A 180 27.53 -14.13 -59.12
CA HIS A 180 28.53 -13.69 -60.10
C HIS A 180 29.44 -14.83 -60.55
N ALA A 181 29.86 -15.71 -59.64
CA ALA A 181 30.64 -16.91 -59.94
C ALA A 181 29.82 -17.94 -60.72
N GLN A 182 28.55 -18.15 -60.39
CA GLN A 182 27.64 -19.04 -61.11
C GLN A 182 27.32 -18.50 -62.51
N HIS A 183 27.11 -17.20 -62.68
CA HIS A 183 26.95 -16.58 -64.00
C HIS A 183 28.26 -16.60 -64.80
N SER A 184 29.42 -16.44 -64.15
CA SER A 184 30.73 -16.54 -64.81
C SER A 184 31.07 -17.97 -65.21
N ALA A 185 30.83 -18.95 -64.34
CA ALA A 185 31.03 -20.37 -64.59
C ALA A 185 30.00 -20.92 -65.57
N SER A 186 28.72 -20.52 -65.49
CA SER A 186 27.69 -20.83 -66.48
C SER A 186 28.02 -20.20 -67.83
N GLY A 187 28.53 -18.96 -67.85
CA GLY A 187 29.04 -18.32 -69.07
C GLY A 187 30.24 -19.05 -69.67
N GLN A 188 31.22 -19.44 -68.85
CA GLN A 188 32.38 -20.23 -69.26
C GLN A 188 31.99 -21.63 -69.72
N HIS A 189 31.09 -22.32 -69.03
CA HIS A 189 30.59 -23.63 -69.40
C HIS A 189 29.74 -23.55 -70.68
N ALA A 190 28.90 -22.53 -70.85
CA ALA A 190 28.15 -22.30 -72.08
C ALA A 190 29.07 -21.99 -73.27
N GLN A 191 30.12 -21.17 -73.04
CA GLN A 191 31.17 -20.91 -74.03
C GLN A 191 31.93 -22.21 -74.38
N GLN A 192 32.35 -22.98 -73.38
CA GLN A 192 33.11 -24.23 -73.57
C GLN A 192 32.26 -25.34 -74.20
N ILE A 193 30.97 -25.44 -73.87
CA ILE A 193 30.00 -26.31 -74.54
C ILE A 193 29.75 -25.84 -75.98
N SER A 194 29.67 -24.54 -76.23
CA SER A 194 29.57 -23.97 -77.59
C SER A 194 30.81 -24.28 -78.43
N ASP A 195 32.01 -24.10 -77.86
CA ASP A 195 33.28 -24.34 -78.52
C ASP A 195 33.50 -25.84 -78.78
N LEU A 196 33.16 -26.72 -77.82
CA LEU A 196 33.17 -28.18 -78.01
C LEU A 196 32.11 -28.63 -79.02
N SER A 197 30.93 -28.02 -79.02
CA SER A 197 29.87 -28.31 -79.99
C SER A 197 30.27 -27.88 -81.40
N HIS A 198 30.94 -26.73 -81.55
CA HIS A 198 31.50 -26.28 -82.82
C HIS A 198 32.65 -27.19 -83.29
N GLN A 199 33.50 -27.68 -82.39
CA GLN A 199 34.52 -28.69 -82.72
C GLN A 199 33.89 -30.03 -83.13
N LEU A 200 32.79 -30.42 -82.49
CA LEU A 200 32.05 -31.65 -82.80
C LEU A 200 31.28 -31.54 -84.13
N GLU A 201 30.68 -30.39 -84.44
CA GLU A 201 30.12 -30.11 -85.77
C GLU A 201 31.20 -30.06 -86.86
N GLN A 202 32.35 -29.43 -86.59
CA GLN A 202 33.47 -29.37 -87.54
C GLN A 202 34.03 -30.77 -87.81
N THR A 203 34.35 -31.55 -86.78
CA THR A 203 34.86 -32.92 -86.93
C THR A 203 33.83 -33.83 -87.60
N GLN A 204 32.52 -33.70 -87.30
CA GLN A 204 31.47 -34.38 -88.06
C GLN A 204 31.43 -33.94 -89.53
N HIS A 205 31.60 -32.65 -89.85
CA HIS A 205 31.65 -32.17 -91.23
C HIS A 205 32.88 -32.70 -91.97
N GLU A 206 34.04 -32.77 -91.32
CA GLU A 206 35.27 -33.35 -91.88
C GLU A 206 35.12 -34.86 -92.10
N LEU A 207 34.52 -35.59 -91.15
CA LEU A 207 34.23 -37.03 -91.27
C LEU A 207 33.20 -37.29 -92.38
N GLN A 208 32.17 -36.44 -92.53
CA GLN A 208 31.26 -36.47 -93.68
C GLN A 208 31.97 -36.15 -95.02
N LEU A 209 32.97 -35.27 -95.03
CA LEU A 209 33.77 -34.95 -96.21
C LEU A 209 34.63 -36.15 -96.62
N ALA A 210 35.27 -36.80 -95.64
CA ALA A 210 36.03 -38.03 -95.82
C ALA A 210 35.13 -39.18 -96.32
N HIS A 211 33.94 -39.35 -95.76
CA HIS A 211 32.94 -40.32 -96.26
C HIS A 211 32.52 -40.03 -97.69
N LYS A 212 32.29 -38.76 -98.06
CA LYS A 212 31.96 -38.36 -99.44
C LYS A 212 33.11 -38.67 -100.39
N LEU A 213 34.35 -38.34 -100.03
CA LEU A 213 35.57 -38.70 -100.78
C LEU A 213 35.74 -40.21 -100.95
N HIS A 214 35.53 -40.99 -99.88
CA HIS A 214 35.63 -42.44 -99.92
C HIS A 214 34.53 -43.06 -100.81
N SER A 215 33.30 -42.54 -100.74
CA SER A 215 32.19 -42.97 -101.63
C SER A 215 32.44 -42.62 -103.10
N ALA A 216 33.16 -41.53 -103.39
CA ALA A 216 33.52 -41.12 -104.74
C ALA A 216 34.68 -41.95 -105.35
N GLN A 217 35.36 -42.78 -104.55
CA GLN A 217 36.46 -43.65 -104.99
C GLN A 217 36.07 -45.12 -105.22
N GLN A 218 34.78 -45.48 -105.13
CA GLN A 218 34.31 -46.81 -105.56
C GLN A 218 33.74 -46.77 -106.99
N PRO A 219 34.50 -47.21 -108.02
CA PRO A 219 33.94 -47.45 -109.35
C PRO A 219 33.04 -48.70 -109.32
N SER A 220 31.86 -48.60 -109.94
CA SER A 220 30.87 -49.67 -109.97
C SER A 220 31.33 -50.88 -110.80
N LEU A 221 31.80 -51.94 -110.14
CA LEU A 221 32.06 -53.24 -110.78
C LEU A 221 30.75 -53.99 -111.00
N ASN A 222 30.39 -54.23 -112.27
CA ASN A 222 29.29 -55.14 -112.62
C ASN A 222 29.55 -55.81 -113.98
N THR A 223 29.59 -57.14 -114.00
CA THR A 223 30.02 -58.02 -115.11
C THR A 223 31.51 -57.87 -115.52
N ARG A 224 32.20 -58.89 -116.06
CA ARG A 224 31.78 -60.21 -116.56
C ARG A 224 32.88 -61.28 -116.36
N GLN A 225 32.56 -62.53 -116.70
CA GLN A 225 33.40 -63.73 -116.60
C GLN A 225 34.78 -63.62 -117.31
N GLY A 226 35.79 -64.32 -116.78
CA GLY A 226 37.04 -64.63 -117.48
C GLY A 226 38.01 -65.43 -116.61
N GLU A 227 38.51 -66.56 -117.09
CA GLU A 227 39.59 -67.34 -116.48
C GLU A 227 40.96 -66.80 -116.92
N GLY A 228 42.01 -66.92 -116.10
CA GLY A 228 43.37 -66.53 -116.48
C GLY A 228 44.38 -66.67 -115.33
N ASP A 229 45.53 -67.28 -115.62
CA ASP A 229 46.63 -67.48 -114.66
C ASP A 229 47.30 -66.17 -114.22
N GLY A 230 47.93 -66.22 -113.05
CA GLY A 230 48.44 -65.03 -112.34
C GLY A 230 49.78 -64.47 -112.84
N VAL A 231 50.14 -63.32 -112.27
CA VAL A 231 51.47 -62.71 -112.26
C VAL A 231 51.60 -61.89 -110.97
N ASP A 232 52.78 -61.85 -110.35
CA ASP A 232 53.06 -60.98 -109.20
C ASP A 232 52.96 -59.49 -109.57
N GLY A 233 52.16 -58.73 -108.80
CA GLY A 233 51.98 -57.30 -109.01
C GLY A 233 51.68 -56.55 -107.72
N LYS A 234 52.69 -55.88 -107.16
CA LYS A 234 52.50 -54.94 -106.04
C LYS A 234 51.78 -53.69 -106.55
N ALA A 235 50.48 -53.58 -106.27
CA ALA A 235 49.70 -52.35 -106.46
C ALA A 235 49.61 -51.56 -105.15
N ASP A 236 49.44 -50.24 -105.23
CA ASP A 236 49.56 -49.33 -104.09
C ASP A 236 48.39 -49.40 -103.09
N VAL A 237 48.58 -50.16 -102.02
CA VAL A 237 47.67 -50.22 -100.86
C VAL A 237 47.76 -48.96 -99.96
N VAL A 238 48.73 -48.06 -100.22
CA VAL A 238 49.16 -46.97 -99.33
C VAL A 238 48.05 -45.97 -98.98
N ASN A 239 47.18 -45.61 -99.92
CA ASN A 239 46.09 -44.65 -99.65
C ASN A 239 44.95 -45.23 -98.78
N GLY A 240 44.84 -46.56 -98.67
CA GLY A 240 43.77 -47.21 -97.90
C GLY A 240 43.97 -47.13 -96.39
N SER A 241 45.21 -47.34 -95.90
CA SER A 241 45.47 -47.33 -94.45
C SER A 241 45.39 -45.92 -93.89
N GLN A 242 45.95 -44.91 -94.58
CA GLN A 242 45.94 -43.52 -94.13
C GLN A 242 44.51 -42.97 -93.94
N LEU A 243 43.58 -43.29 -94.82
CA LEU A 243 42.17 -42.89 -94.66
C LEU A 243 41.49 -43.62 -93.48
N SER A 244 41.80 -44.90 -93.30
CA SER A 244 41.29 -45.71 -92.18
C SER A 244 41.82 -45.21 -90.82
N GLU A 245 43.12 -44.89 -90.74
CA GLU A 245 43.79 -44.34 -89.57
C GLU A 245 43.25 -42.95 -89.22
N HIS A 246 43.04 -42.08 -90.22
CA HIS A 246 42.44 -40.75 -90.02
C HIS A 246 40.99 -40.83 -89.51
N THR A 247 40.16 -41.72 -90.09
CA THR A 247 38.79 -41.92 -89.62
C THR A 247 38.76 -42.53 -88.21
N CYS A 248 39.64 -43.48 -87.90
CA CYS A 248 39.78 -44.06 -86.56
C CYS A 248 40.22 -43.01 -85.52
N SER A 249 41.13 -42.10 -85.89
CA SER A 249 41.56 -40.98 -85.04
C SER A 249 40.41 -40.01 -84.75
N LEU A 250 39.64 -39.62 -85.79
CA LEU A 250 38.45 -38.77 -85.63
C LEU A 250 37.39 -39.42 -84.72
N THR A 251 37.09 -40.71 -84.90
CA THR A 251 36.14 -41.42 -84.03
C THR A 251 36.59 -41.41 -82.57
N LYS A 252 37.88 -41.61 -82.30
CA LYS A 252 38.41 -41.54 -80.93
C LYS A 252 38.34 -40.14 -80.33
N GLN A 253 38.56 -39.09 -81.11
CA GLN A 253 38.36 -37.71 -80.64
C GLN A 253 36.89 -37.40 -80.35
N LEU A 254 35.96 -37.96 -81.14
CA LEU A 254 34.52 -37.85 -80.88
C LEU A 254 34.12 -38.58 -79.58
N GLU A 255 34.58 -39.82 -79.40
CA GLU A 255 34.35 -40.61 -78.17
C GLU A 255 34.95 -39.91 -76.93
N GLN A 256 36.16 -39.35 -77.05
CA GLN A 256 36.80 -38.61 -75.96
C GLN A 256 36.04 -37.32 -75.61
N THR A 257 35.73 -36.47 -76.58
CA THR A 257 35.01 -35.19 -76.31
C THR A 257 33.60 -35.44 -75.79
N GLN A 258 32.93 -36.52 -76.20
CA GLN A 258 31.64 -36.91 -75.64
C GLN A 258 31.73 -37.45 -74.21
N ALA A 259 32.82 -38.17 -73.85
CA ALA A 259 33.08 -38.59 -72.48
C ALA A 259 33.41 -37.39 -71.56
N GLU A 260 34.23 -36.44 -72.04
CA GLU A 260 34.57 -35.21 -71.33
C GLU A 260 33.32 -34.35 -71.04
N LEU A 261 32.43 -34.19 -72.04
CA LEU A 261 31.16 -33.49 -71.87
C LEU A 261 30.26 -34.15 -70.81
N THR A 262 30.21 -35.48 -70.78
CA THR A 262 29.40 -36.24 -69.81
C THR A 262 29.93 -36.02 -68.38
N HIS A 263 31.25 -36.11 -68.19
CA HIS A 263 31.88 -35.89 -66.87
C HIS A 263 31.64 -34.48 -66.31
N VAL A 264 31.57 -33.45 -67.15
CA VAL A 264 31.25 -32.08 -66.74
C VAL A 264 29.79 -31.97 -66.27
N GLN A 265 28.86 -32.68 -66.90
CA GLN A 265 27.45 -32.71 -66.49
C GLN A 265 27.26 -33.42 -65.14
N ASP A 266 27.88 -34.58 -64.94
CA ASP A 266 27.81 -35.32 -63.67
C ASP A 266 28.40 -34.53 -62.50
N HIS A 267 29.52 -33.82 -62.71
CA HIS A 267 30.14 -33.00 -61.67
C HIS A 267 29.27 -31.79 -61.27
N SER A 268 28.58 -31.16 -62.22
CA SER A 268 27.62 -30.09 -61.97
C SER A 268 26.43 -30.57 -61.13
N ALA A 269 25.88 -31.76 -61.43
CA ALA A 269 24.78 -32.33 -60.66
C ALA A 269 25.17 -32.63 -59.20
N ALA A 270 26.40 -33.11 -58.98
CA ALA A 270 26.92 -33.38 -57.63
C ALA A 270 27.05 -32.11 -56.76
N GLN A 271 27.53 -31.00 -57.31
CA GLN A 271 27.67 -29.74 -56.56
C GLN A 271 26.31 -29.18 -56.11
N HIS A 272 25.29 -29.21 -56.97
CA HIS A 272 23.95 -28.74 -56.60
C HIS A 272 23.28 -29.64 -55.55
N ALA A 273 23.54 -30.95 -55.55
CA ALA A 273 23.05 -31.86 -54.52
C ALA A 273 23.68 -31.57 -53.14
N GLN A 274 24.96 -31.18 -53.09
CA GLN A 274 25.65 -30.80 -51.85
C GLN A 274 25.03 -29.54 -51.22
N GLN A 275 24.86 -28.46 -52.00
CA GLN A 275 24.30 -27.19 -51.53
C GLN A 275 22.86 -27.34 -51.00
N ALA A 276 22.06 -28.24 -51.57
CA ALA A 276 20.72 -28.56 -51.09
C ALA A 276 20.70 -29.30 -49.74
N ALA A 277 21.74 -30.09 -49.45
CA ALA A 277 21.87 -30.78 -48.16
C ALA A 277 22.23 -29.78 -47.04
N ASP A 278 23.23 -28.94 -47.27
CA ASP A 278 23.74 -28.01 -46.24
C ASP A 278 22.64 -27.01 -45.82
N SER A 279 21.95 -26.40 -46.79
CA SER A 279 20.83 -25.46 -46.58
C SER A 279 19.58 -26.08 -45.93
N THR A 280 19.50 -27.42 -45.83
CA THR A 280 18.43 -28.09 -45.07
C THR A 280 18.69 -28.07 -43.56
N GLY A 281 19.96 -28.00 -43.14
CA GLY A 281 20.35 -27.97 -41.72
C GLY A 281 19.91 -26.70 -41.00
N ASP A 282 20.18 -25.53 -41.58
CA ASP A 282 19.82 -24.22 -41.02
C ASP A 282 18.30 -24.10 -40.77
N VAL A 283 17.49 -24.69 -41.67
CA VAL A 283 16.03 -24.72 -41.55
C VAL A 283 15.58 -25.59 -40.37
N THR A 284 16.26 -26.71 -40.09
CA THR A 284 15.94 -27.53 -38.90
C THR A 284 16.30 -26.84 -37.59
N ASP A 285 17.43 -26.13 -37.52
CA ASP A 285 17.83 -25.42 -36.30
C ASP A 285 16.93 -24.21 -36.01
N LEU A 286 16.56 -23.43 -37.04
CA LEU A 286 15.56 -22.36 -36.92
C LEU A 286 14.19 -22.90 -36.49
N THR A 287 13.79 -24.07 -36.99
CA THR A 287 12.54 -24.74 -36.57
C THR A 287 12.59 -25.14 -35.10
N GLN A 288 13.74 -25.66 -34.63
CA GLN A 288 13.94 -26.01 -33.23
C GLN A 288 13.89 -24.78 -32.32
N ALA A 289 14.59 -23.69 -32.66
CA ALA A 289 14.58 -22.45 -31.89
C ALA A 289 13.15 -21.86 -31.76
N ASN A 290 12.38 -21.84 -32.84
CA ASN A 290 10.99 -21.38 -32.83
C ASN A 290 10.09 -22.24 -31.90
N SER A 291 10.31 -23.56 -31.88
CA SER A 291 9.58 -24.46 -30.97
C SER A 291 9.85 -24.18 -29.48
N GLN A 292 11.08 -23.75 -29.13
CA GLN A 292 11.46 -23.38 -27.77
C GLN A 292 10.83 -22.05 -27.34
N LEU A 293 10.80 -21.05 -28.21
CA LEU A 293 10.12 -19.77 -27.96
C LEU A 293 8.61 -19.96 -27.74
N LEU A 294 7.96 -20.81 -28.54
CA LEU A 294 6.54 -21.13 -28.36
C LEU A 294 6.26 -21.83 -27.02
N ALA A 295 7.17 -22.65 -26.51
CA ALA A 295 7.05 -23.27 -25.19
C ALA A 295 7.15 -22.23 -24.05
N GLN A 296 8.13 -21.30 -24.11
CA GLN A 296 8.26 -20.21 -23.13
C GLN A 296 7.03 -19.30 -23.10
N VAL A 297 6.48 -18.94 -24.26
CA VAL A 297 5.25 -18.13 -24.36
C VAL A 297 4.04 -18.86 -23.75
N ALA A 298 3.96 -20.18 -23.87
CA ALA A 298 2.92 -20.97 -23.22
C ALA A 298 3.07 -20.99 -21.68
N GLU A 299 4.31 -21.05 -21.17
CA GLU A 299 4.60 -21.04 -19.73
C GLU A 299 4.26 -19.68 -19.09
N TYR A 300 4.74 -18.57 -19.65
CA TYR A 300 4.37 -17.22 -19.18
C TYR A 300 2.84 -17.01 -19.17
N LYS A 301 2.14 -17.52 -20.18
CA LYS A 301 0.68 -17.44 -20.26
C LYS A 301 -0.02 -18.25 -19.14
N ALA A 302 0.57 -19.37 -18.71
CA ALA A 302 0.07 -20.13 -17.56
C ALA A 302 0.26 -19.37 -16.23
N GLN A 303 1.44 -18.76 -16.04
CA GLN A 303 1.75 -17.95 -14.84
C GLN A 303 0.79 -16.75 -14.69
N VAL A 304 0.51 -16.02 -15.77
CA VAL A 304 -0.45 -14.90 -15.77
C VAL A 304 -1.87 -15.37 -15.40
N VAL A 305 -2.32 -16.53 -15.88
CA VAL A 305 -3.63 -17.09 -15.53
C VAL A 305 -3.69 -17.54 -14.07
N GLN A 306 -2.58 -17.98 -13.48
CA GLN A 306 -2.51 -18.28 -12.05
C GLN A 306 -2.64 -16.99 -11.21
N ALA A 307 -1.81 -15.97 -11.47
CA ALA A 307 -1.86 -14.69 -10.75
C ALA A 307 -3.25 -14.03 -10.84
N GLN A 308 -3.94 -14.14 -11.99
CA GLN A 308 -5.30 -13.64 -12.14
C GLN A 308 -6.32 -14.36 -11.24
N ARG A 309 -6.18 -15.67 -11.00
CA ARG A 309 -7.03 -16.43 -10.07
C ARG A 309 -6.77 -16.06 -8.61
N GLU A 310 -5.50 -15.84 -8.26
CA GLU A 310 -5.10 -15.43 -6.91
C GLU A 310 -5.65 -14.05 -6.58
N ALA A 311 -5.57 -13.09 -7.51
CA ALA A 311 -6.19 -11.77 -7.39
C ALA A 311 -7.74 -11.83 -7.27
N GLN A 312 -8.40 -12.72 -8.01
CA GLN A 312 -9.85 -12.96 -7.89
C GLN A 312 -10.22 -13.54 -6.52
N SER A 313 -9.41 -14.48 -5.99
CA SER A 313 -9.59 -15.05 -4.66
C SER A 313 -9.47 -13.98 -3.56
N ALA A 314 -8.41 -13.16 -3.60
CA ALA A 314 -8.21 -12.05 -2.67
C ALA A 314 -9.34 -11.02 -2.74
N THR A 315 -9.84 -10.71 -3.94
CA THR A 315 -11.01 -9.82 -4.13
C THR A 315 -12.26 -10.39 -3.46
N GLY A 316 -12.50 -11.70 -3.56
CA GLY A 316 -13.59 -12.39 -2.87
C GLY A 316 -13.47 -12.33 -1.35
N GLN A 317 -12.26 -12.52 -0.81
CA GLN A 317 -12.00 -12.41 0.63
C GLN A 317 -12.22 -10.98 1.15
N LEU A 318 -11.72 -9.96 0.44
CA LEU A 318 -11.95 -8.55 0.76
C LEU A 318 -13.45 -8.18 0.76
N GLN A 319 -14.22 -8.69 -0.21
CA GLN A 319 -15.66 -8.48 -0.25
C GLN A 319 -16.37 -9.18 0.92
N HIS A 320 -15.97 -10.40 1.28
CA HIS A 320 -16.52 -11.10 2.44
C HIS A 320 -16.25 -10.35 3.76
N MET A 321 -15.03 -9.84 3.97
CA MET A 321 -14.70 -9.00 5.14
C MET A 321 -15.50 -7.70 5.17
N ARG A 322 -15.67 -7.03 4.01
CA ARG A 322 -16.51 -5.82 3.88
C ARG A 322 -17.95 -6.09 4.32
N ASP A 323 -18.53 -7.20 3.90
CA ASP A 323 -19.92 -7.52 4.23
C ASP A 323 -20.07 -8.03 5.69
N LEU A 324 -19.04 -8.66 6.26
CA LEU A 324 -18.97 -8.94 7.71
C LEU A 324 -18.93 -7.66 8.55
N VAL A 325 -18.13 -6.65 8.15
CA VAL A 325 -18.06 -5.34 8.83
C VAL A 325 -19.41 -4.61 8.76
N LYS A 326 -20.10 -4.64 7.61
CA LYS A 326 -21.49 -4.10 7.51
C LYS A 326 -22.45 -4.82 8.46
N ALA A 327 -22.37 -6.15 8.56
CA ALA A 327 -23.23 -6.92 9.46
C ALA A 327 -22.95 -6.61 10.94
N GLN A 328 -21.69 -6.32 11.32
CA GLN A 328 -21.35 -5.84 12.66
C GLN A 328 -21.84 -4.41 12.91
N HIS A 329 -21.79 -3.52 11.90
CA HIS A 329 -22.32 -2.16 12.02
C HIS A 329 -23.83 -2.16 12.25
N ALA A 330 -24.59 -2.90 11.44
CA ALA A 330 -26.04 -3.02 11.58
C ALA A 330 -26.46 -3.55 12.97
N LYS A 331 -25.71 -4.51 13.54
CA LYS A 331 -25.95 -4.99 14.91
C LYS A 331 -25.65 -3.95 16.00
N ARG A 332 -24.67 -3.06 15.77
CA ARG A 332 -24.38 -1.95 16.68
C ARG A 332 -25.47 -0.89 16.62
N GLU A 333 -26.01 -0.60 15.44
CA GLU A 333 -27.17 0.28 15.25
C GLU A 333 -28.45 -0.28 15.90
N GLU A 334 -28.69 -1.59 15.77
CA GLU A 334 -29.78 -2.31 16.45
C GLU A 334 -29.66 -2.23 17.99
N HIS A 335 -28.45 -2.46 18.52
CA HIS A 335 -28.18 -2.36 19.96
C HIS A 335 -28.32 -0.93 20.50
N ALA A 336 -27.84 0.07 19.75
CA ALA A 336 -27.99 1.49 20.10
C ALA A 336 -29.46 1.92 20.09
N ALA A 337 -30.26 1.44 19.14
CA ALA A 337 -31.70 1.67 19.10
C ALA A 337 -32.44 1.03 20.29
N SER A 338 -32.02 -0.16 20.75
CA SER A 338 -32.55 -0.77 21.97
C SER A 338 -32.25 0.08 23.20
N LEU A 339 -30.98 0.43 23.43
CA LEU A 339 -30.56 1.25 24.58
C LEU A 339 -31.29 2.61 24.62
N GLN A 340 -31.54 3.24 23.46
CA GLN A 340 -32.32 4.48 23.39
C GLN A 340 -33.78 4.25 23.81
N ALA A 341 -34.41 3.15 23.38
CA ALA A 341 -35.77 2.82 23.78
C ALA A 341 -35.89 2.50 25.29
N ASP A 342 -34.89 1.80 25.85
CA ASP A 342 -34.81 1.50 27.28
C ASP A 342 -34.62 2.78 28.11
N PHE A 343 -33.77 3.72 27.65
CA PHE A 343 -33.59 5.04 28.25
C PHE A 343 -34.87 5.89 28.21
N ASP A 344 -35.55 5.94 27.06
CA ASP A 344 -36.81 6.67 26.91
C ASP A 344 -37.95 6.07 27.74
N SER A 345 -37.90 4.76 28.01
CA SER A 345 -38.81 4.06 28.94
C SER A 345 -38.54 4.45 30.39
N LEU A 346 -37.28 4.36 30.85
CA LEU A 346 -36.86 4.82 32.19
C LEU A 346 -37.19 6.29 32.44
N GLN A 347 -37.00 7.15 31.44
CA GLN A 347 -37.33 8.58 31.54
C GLN A 347 -38.85 8.82 31.69
N GLN A 348 -39.70 7.94 31.14
CA GLN A 348 -41.15 8.00 31.37
C GLN A 348 -41.52 7.48 32.77
N GLU A 349 -40.87 6.44 33.27
CA GLU A 349 -41.11 5.92 34.63
C GLU A 349 -40.74 6.95 35.71
N CYS A 350 -39.60 7.65 35.58
CA CYS A 350 -39.21 8.71 36.50
C CYS A 350 -40.26 9.85 36.53
N LYS A 351 -40.73 10.32 35.37
CA LYS A 351 -41.81 11.33 35.28
C LYS A 351 -43.11 10.87 35.96
N ALA A 352 -43.44 9.58 35.87
CA ALA A 352 -44.61 9.01 36.54
C ALA A 352 -44.43 8.94 38.08
N LYS A 353 -43.20 8.66 38.55
CA LYS A 353 -42.85 8.69 39.98
C LYS A 353 -42.88 10.12 40.56
N ASP A 354 -42.36 11.11 39.86
CA ASP A 354 -42.40 12.52 40.30
C ASP A 354 -43.84 13.03 40.49
N LEU A 355 -44.74 12.72 39.53
CA LEU A 355 -46.17 13.02 39.65
C LEU A 355 -46.80 12.34 40.89
N LYS A 356 -46.38 11.12 41.23
CA LYS A 356 -46.83 10.39 42.42
C LYS A 356 -46.39 11.06 43.73
N VAL A 357 -45.17 11.59 43.76
CA VAL A 357 -44.63 12.33 44.93
C VAL A 357 -45.38 13.65 45.14
N GLN A 358 -45.68 14.38 44.05
CA GLN A 358 -46.50 15.60 44.13
C GLN A 358 -47.93 15.32 44.62
N GLU A 359 -48.54 14.22 44.18
CA GLU A 359 -49.87 13.78 44.65
C GLU A 359 -49.90 13.51 46.16
N LEU A 360 -48.87 12.86 46.71
CA LEU A 360 -48.77 12.55 48.15
C LEU A 360 -48.49 13.79 49.00
N LEU A 361 -47.62 14.71 48.53
CA LEU A 361 -47.34 15.97 49.23
C LEU A 361 -48.60 16.85 49.38
N ALA A 362 -49.49 16.85 48.38
CA ALA A 362 -50.75 17.57 48.47
C ALA A 362 -51.69 17.03 49.56
N GLN A 363 -51.70 15.71 49.79
CA GLN A 363 -52.58 15.05 50.78
C GLN A 363 -52.16 15.30 52.23
N LEU A 364 -50.87 15.54 52.48
CA LEU A 364 -50.33 15.80 53.83
C LEU A 364 -50.65 17.21 54.37
N SER A 365 -51.07 18.15 53.52
CA SER A 365 -51.22 19.57 53.87
C SER A 365 -52.56 19.93 54.54
N THR A 366 -53.49 18.98 54.70
CA THR A 366 -54.93 19.30 54.93
C THR A 366 -55.49 19.00 56.33
N HIS A 367 -54.68 18.73 57.37
CA HIS A 367 -55.18 18.40 58.72
C HIS A 367 -54.41 19.05 59.89
N PRO A 368 -55.05 19.99 60.62
CA PRO A 368 -54.58 20.45 61.94
C PRO A 368 -55.62 20.36 63.08
N GLU A 369 -55.11 20.24 64.31
CA GLU A 369 -55.68 20.61 65.63
C GLU A 369 -56.97 19.97 66.21
N ALA A 370 -56.83 19.41 67.43
CA ALA A 370 -57.88 19.36 68.47
C ALA A 370 -57.32 19.01 69.88
N SER A 371 -57.41 19.91 70.87
CA SER A 371 -57.26 19.57 72.32
C SER A 371 -57.59 20.71 73.31
N GLY A 372 -58.19 20.35 74.46
CA GLY A 372 -58.00 21.06 75.75
C GLY A 372 -59.22 21.68 76.45
N ARG A 373 -59.61 21.15 77.63
CA ARG A 373 -60.19 21.86 78.81
C ARG A 373 -60.64 20.92 79.95
N LEU A 374 -60.46 21.33 81.22
CA LEU A 374 -61.50 21.56 82.25
C LEU A 374 -60.91 21.90 83.65
N GLN A 375 -61.75 22.26 84.64
CA GLN A 375 -61.40 22.68 86.01
C GLN A 375 -62.46 22.22 87.07
N PRO A 376 -62.11 22.12 88.38
CA PRO A 376 -63.03 21.77 89.49
C PRO A 376 -63.31 22.91 90.51
N THR A 377 -64.29 22.74 91.41
CA THR A 377 -64.63 23.67 92.54
C THR A 377 -65.19 22.97 93.80
N GLN A 378 -65.25 23.67 94.94
CA GLN A 378 -65.48 23.13 96.32
C GLN A 378 -66.73 23.73 97.05
N GLN A 379 -67.22 23.06 98.12
CA GLN A 379 -67.74 23.55 99.45
C GLN A 379 -68.50 22.40 100.18
N SER A 380 -68.62 22.21 101.52
CA SER A 380 -68.47 23.00 102.79
C SER A 380 -69.79 23.62 103.32
N SER A 381 -70.21 23.54 104.61
CA SER A 381 -69.83 22.71 105.80
C SER A 381 -70.83 22.94 106.98
N SER A 382 -70.49 22.54 108.23
CA SER A 382 -71.08 22.90 109.57
C SER A 382 -72.01 21.88 110.29
N ASN A 383 -72.35 22.06 111.58
CA ASN A 383 -71.49 21.83 112.77
C ASN A 383 -72.30 21.73 114.12
N SER A 384 -73.38 20.94 114.22
CA SER A 384 -74.00 20.63 115.54
C SER A 384 -74.66 19.25 115.65
N GLU A 385 -75.12 18.68 114.54
CA GLU A 385 -75.13 17.22 114.35
C GLU A 385 -73.70 16.65 114.49
N GLN A 386 -72.69 17.53 114.43
CA GLN A 386 -71.26 17.31 114.27
C GLN A 386 -70.63 16.14 115.00
N THR A 387 -71.08 15.66 116.16
CA THR A 387 -70.44 14.47 116.77
C THR A 387 -70.93 13.17 116.14
N LEU A 388 -72.23 13.04 115.91
CA LEU A 388 -72.84 11.90 115.22
C LEU A 388 -72.65 12.03 113.70
N HIS A 389 -72.65 13.26 113.19
CA HIS A 389 -72.23 13.63 111.84
C HIS A 389 -70.70 13.51 111.66
N LEU A 390 -69.83 13.61 112.69
CA LEU A 390 -68.41 13.21 112.62
C LEU A 390 -68.23 11.70 112.73
N THR A 391 -69.13 10.96 113.37
CA THR A 391 -69.10 9.49 113.28
C THR A 391 -69.56 9.03 111.90
N ASN A 392 -70.62 9.65 111.34
CA ASN A 392 -71.05 9.41 109.95
C ASN A 392 -70.09 10.01 108.92
N VAL A 393 -69.36 11.11 109.19
CA VAL A 393 -68.34 11.66 108.28
C VAL A 393 -67.01 10.97 108.46
N ASN A 394 -66.60 10.52 109.66
CA ASN A 394 -65.46 9.60 109.76
C ASN A 394 -65.81 8.27 109.08
N LYS A 395 -67.06 7.79 109.15
CA LYS A 395 -67.47 6.62 108.37
C LYS A 395 -67.52 6.93 106.87
N GLN A 396 -68.15 8.01 106.42
CA GLN A 396 -68.15 8.38 104.99
C GLN A 396 -66.76 8.74 104.47
N LEU A 397 -65.84 9.21 105.32
CA LEU A 397 -64.43 9.40 105.00
C LEU A 397 -63.66 8.08 105.05
N GLN A 398 -64.00 7.10 105.89
CA GLN A 398 -63.40 5.76 105.81
C GLN A 398 -63.91 5.00 104.59
N ASP A 399 -65.22 5.04 104.32
CA ASP A 399 -65.85 4.48 103.14
C ASP A 399 -65.31 5.20 101.88
N SER A 400 -65.18 6.54 101.88
CA SER A 400 -64.59 7.31 100.76
C SER A 400 -63.07 7.26 100.69
N VAL A 401 -62.34 6.98 101.77
CA VAL A 401 -60.90 6.69 101.71
C VAL A 401 -60.68 5.30 101.16
N ALA A 402 -61.49 4.31 101.56
CA ALA A 402 -61.46 2.98 100.93
C ALA A 402 -61.86 3.02 99.45
N ASP A 403 -62.84 3.85 99.08
CA ASP A 403 -63.24 4.05 97.67
C ASP A 403 -62.18 4.85 96.89
N LEU A 404 -61.49 5.83 97.51
CA LEU A 404 -60.34 6.52 96.92
C LEU A 404 -59.10 5.63 96.83
N ASP A 405 -58.83 4.79 97.81
CA ASP A 405 -57.74 3.80 97.80
C ASP A 405 -58.01 2.77 96.69
N LEU A 406 -59.26 2.31 96.52
CA LEU A 406 -59.66 1.45 95.42
C LEU A 406 -59.53 2.15 94.05
N GLN A 407 -59.94 3.42 93.95
CA GLN A 407 -59.74 4.22 92.72
C GLN A 407 -58.25 4.49 92.44
N LEU A 408 -57.42 4.63 93.47
CA LEU A 408 -55.97 4.86 93.35
C LEU A 408 -55.24 3.55 93.01
N GLU A 409 -55.67 2.41 93.54
CA GLU A 409 -55.19 1.07 93.16
C GLU A 409 -55.61 0.72 91.71
N GLN A 410 -56.83 1.08 91.30
CA GLN A 410 -57.26 1.02 89.89
C GLN A 410 -56.43 1.94 88.99
N ALA A 411 -56.24 3.21 89.37
CA ALA A 411 -55.44 4.15 88.60
C ALA A 411 -53.97 3.71 88.51
N GLN A 412 -53.40 3.12 89.56
CA GLN A 412 -52.06 2.53 89.54
C GLN A 412 -52.01 1.33 88.58
N GLN A 413 -53.04 0.48 88.58
CA GLN A 413 -53.13 -0.67 87.67
C GLN A 413 -53.32 -0.24 86.19
N GLU A 414 -54.02 0.87 85.94
CA GLU A 414 -54.08 1.51 84.61
C GLU A 414 -52.73 2.14 84.20
N ILE A 415 -52.04 2.80 85.14
CA ILE A 415 -50.69 3.36 84.93
C ILE A 415 -49.68 2.25 84.60
N ASP A 416 -49.69 1.13 85.32
CA ASP A 416 -48.80 -0.01 85.08
C ASP A 416 -49.11 -0.70 83.74
N SER A 417 -50.40 -0.77 83.36
CA SER A 417 -50.83 -1.24 82.04
C SER A 417 -50.34 -0.31 80.92
N CYS A 418 -50.44 1.02 81.11
CA CYS A 418 -49.89 2.00 80.18
C CYS A 418 -48.36 1.92 80.07
N HIS A 419 -47.63 1.76 81.17
CA HIS A 419 -46.19 1.54 81.15
C HIS A 419 -45.83 0.28 80.37
N ALA A 420 -46.53 -0.84 80.58
CA ALA A 420 -46.30 -2.07 79.82
C ALA A 420 -46.53 -1.89 78.31
N GLN A 421 -47.53 -1.10 77.91
CA GLN A 421 -47.76 -0.75 76.49
C GLN A 421 -46.66 0.17 75.92
N ILE A 422 -46.23 1.18 76.68
CA ILE A 422 -45.11 2.07 76.30
C ILE A 422 -43.83 1.28 76.09
N ASP A 423 -43.53 0.34 76.99
CA ASP A 423 -42.40 -0.58 76.93
C ASP A 423 -42.45 -1.51 75.71
N GLN A 424 -43.65 -1.98 75.36
CA GLN A 424 -43.87 -2.83 74.18
C GLN A 424 -43.69 -2.03 72.89
N LEU A 425 -44.27 -0.83 72.81
CA LEU A 425 -44.14 0.07 71.66
C LEU A 425 -42.70 0.56 71.47
N THR A 426 -42.00 0.88 72.56
CA THR A 426 -40.59 1.29 72.54
C THR A 426 -39.70 0.17 72.01
N ARG A 427 -39.92 -1.07 72.46
CA ARG A 427 -39.22 -2.26 71.93
C ARG A 427 -39.55 -2.52 70.45
N SER A 428 -40.81 -2.35 70.05
CA SER A 428 -41.23 -2.49 68.65
C SER A 428 -40.57 -1.44 67.74
N LEU A 429 -40.51 -0.17 68.16
CA LEU A 429 -39.86 0.91 67.43
C LEU A 429 -38.34 0.72 67.34
N ALA A 430 -37.69 0.24 68.40
CA ALA A 430 -36.27 -0.07 68.38
C ALA A 430 -35.94 -1.20 67.38
N ALA A 431 -36.73 -2.29 67.40
CA ALA A 431 -36.58 -3.39 66.45
C ALA A 431 -36.85 -2.97 65.00
N GLN A 432 -37.88 -2.15 64.77
CA GLN A 432 -38.23 -1.67 63.43
C GLN A 432 -37.20 -0.66 62.87
N ARG A 433 -36.55 0.14 63.74
CA ARG A 433 -35.39 0.96 63.34
C ARG A 433 -34.21 0.11 62.96
N ALA A 434 -33.80 -0.86 63.79
CA ALA A 434 -32.70 -1.76 63.46
C ALA A 434 -32.90 -2.45 62.09
N GLN A 435 -34.10 -2.99 61.82
CA GLN A 435 -34.44 -3.57 60.52
C GLN A 435 -34.36 -2.58 59.35
N HIS A 436 -34.69 -1.31 59.57
CA HIS A 436 -34.63 -0.26 58.54
C HIS A 436 -33.18 0.19 58.29
N ASP A 437 -32.39 0.31 59.35
CA ASP A 437 -30.98 0.70 59.29
C ASP A 437 -30.14 -0.42 58.62
N ASP A 438 -30.39 -1.69 58.97
CA ASP A 438 -29.85 -2.87 58.27
C ASP A 438 -30.19 -2.83 56.77
N HIS A 439 -31.45 -2.55 56.42
CA HIS A 439 -31.91 -2.53 55.03
C HIS A 439 -31.34 -1.35 54.22
N ILE A 440 -31.01 -0.22 54.86
CA ILE A 440 -30.25 0.87 54.24
C ILE A 440 -28.80 0.45 53.98
N VAL A 441 -28.14 -0.23 54.94
CA VAL A 441 -26.77 -0.72 54.76
C VAL A 441 -26.71 -1.74 53.61
N GLU A 442 -27.68 -2.66 53.52
CA GLU A 442 -27.76 -3.64 52.44
C GLU A 442 -27.96 -2.97 51.07
N GLN A 443 -28.82 -1.93 50.98
CA GLN A 443 -29.03 -1.17 49.73
C GLN A 443 -27.80 -0.35 49.33
N ALA A 444 -27.14 0.33 50.27
CA ALA A 444 -25.92 1.08 50.01
C ALA A 444 -24.79 0.16 49.51
N ARG A 445 -24.71 -1.06 50.07
CA ARG A 445 -23.73 -2.08 49.67
C ARG A 445 -24.01 -2.67 48.28
N GLY A 446 -25.28 -2.88 47.92
CA GLY A 446 -25.68 -3.30 46.58
C GLY A 446 -25.36 -2.25 45.51
N GLY A 447 -25.79 -1.01 45.75
CA GLY A 447 -25.57 0.10 44.81
C GLY A 447 -24.09 0.46 44.61
N GLY A 448 -23.24 0.26 45.63
CA GLY A 448 -21.79 0.40 45.50
C GLY A 448 -21.19 -0.59 44.49
N ALA A 449 -21.54 -1.87 44.60
CA ALA A 449 -21.03 -2.92 43.71
C ALA A 449 -21.53 -2.74 42.25
N GLU A 450 -22.78 -2.31 42.06
CA GLU A 450 -23.31 -2.00 40.72
C GLU A 450 -22.61 -0.78 40.10
N ALA A 451 -22.28 0.25 40.89
CA ALA A 451 -21.52 1.41 40.44
C ALA A 451 -20.05 1.06 40.11
N GLU A 452 -19.39 0.24 40.93
CA GLU A 452 -18.04 -0.28 40.67
C GLU A 452 -17.99 -1.11 39.38
N GLN A 453 -18.96 -2.00 39.16
CA GLN A 453 -19.06 -2.77 37.91
C GLN A 453 -19.27 -1.84 36.70
N ALA A 454 -20.21 -0.90 36.78
CA ALA A 454 -20.47 0.04 35.69
C ALA A 454 -19.25 0.93 35.37
N GLN A 455 -18.49 1.33 36.39
CA GLN A 455 -17.24 2.09 36.23
C GLN A 455 -16.13 1.26 35.59
N ALA A 456 -16.01 -0.03 35.93
CA ALA A 456 -15.08 -0.97 35.30
C ALA A 456 -15.45 -1.22 33.82
N GLU A 457 -16.72 -1.47 33.52
CA GLU A 457 -17.21 -1.64 32.15
C GLU A 457 -17.00 -0.37 31.30
N LEU A 458 -17.27 0.81 31.85
CA LEU A 458 -16.99 2.10 31.19
C LEU A 458 -15.50 2.26 30.87
N THR A 459 -14.61 1.90 31.81
CA THR A 459 -13.15 1.99 31.63
C THR A 459 -12.68 1.05 30.52
N LEU A 460 -13.17 -0.19 30.50
CA LEU A 460 -12.83 -1.20 29.49
C LEU A 460 -13.36 -0.81 28.09
N VAL A 461 -14.55 -0.21 28.01
CA VAL A 461 -15.08 0.37 26.75
C VAL A 461 -14.24 1.57 26.30
N GLN A 462 -13.78 2.43 27.22
CA GLN A 462 -12.91 3.55 26.90
C GLN A 462 -11.54 3.08 26.39
N GLU A 463 -10.99 2.00 26.94
CA GLU A 463 -9.78 1.33 26.45
C GLU A 463 -9.96 0.80 25.01
N ASP A 464 -11.01 0.01 24.71
CA ASP A 464 -11.27 -0.42 23.32
C ASP A 464 -11.46 0.79 22.40
N CYS A 465 -12.20 1.83 22.81
CA CYS A 465 -12.34 3.05 22.02
C CYS A 465 -11.00 3.72 21.68
N THR A 466 -10.05 3.81 22.63
CA THR A 466 -8.70 4.35 22.33
C THR A 466 -7.88 3.43 21.44
N ALA A 467 -7.93 2.11 21.64
CA ALA A 467 -7.27 1.13 20.77
C ALA A 467 -7.83 1.15 19.34
N LYS A 468 -9.16 1.27 19.18
CA LYS A 468 -9.83 1.45 17.88
C LYS A 468 -9.43 2.77 17.22
N ALA A 469 -9.36 3.87 17.96
CA ALA A 469 -8.93 5.16 17.43
C ALA A 469 -7.49 5.10 16.89
N LEU A 470 -6.58 4.45 17.63
CA LEU A 470 -5.19 4.27 17.21
C LEU A 470 -5.08 3.31 16.01
N GLN A 471 -5.89 2.26 15.94
CA GLN A 471 -6.00 1.39 14.75
C GLN A 471 -6.53 2.16 13.52
N VAL A 472 -7.54 3.02 13.68
CA VAL A 472 -8.05 3.88 12.60
C VAL A 472 -6.98 4.88 12.14
N GLN A 473 -6.20 5.45 13.06
CA GLN A 473 -5.09 6.35 12.71
C GLN A 473 -4.00 5.64 11.91
N GLN A 474 -3.61 4.41 12.30
CA GLN A 474 -2.67 3.58 11.52
C GLN A 474 -3.20 3.26 10.11
N LEU A 475 -4.49 2.94 9.99
CA LEU A 475 -5.13 2.67 8.70
C LEU A 475 -5.21 3.92 7.81
N LEU A 476 -5.43 5.11 8.39
CA LEU A 476 -5.35 6.38 7.65
C LEU A 476 -3.96 6.60 7.08
N THR A 477 -2.89 6.44 7.88
CA THR A 477 -1.50 6.56 7.39
C THR A 477 -1.17 5.55 6.28
N GLN A 478 -1.75 4.34 6.32
CA GLN A 478 -1.62 3.38 5.23
C GLN A 478 -2.37 3.80 3.95
N VAL A 479 -3.55 4.42 4.09
CA VAL A 479 -4.32 4.97 2.95
C VAL A 479 -3.61 6.17 2.33
N ASP A 480 -2.99 7.03 3.14
CA ASP A 480 -2.19 8.16 2.66
C ASP A 480 -0.98 7.65 1.85
N GLN A 481 -0.18 6.71 2.40
CA GLN A 481 0.95 6.10 1.68
C GLN A 481 0.51 5.43 0.36
N LEU A 482 -0.58 4.65 0.37
CA LEU A 482 -1.11 4.02 -0.84
C LEU A 482 -1.66 5.04 -1.86
N THR A 483 -1.99 6.25 -1.43
CA THR A 483 -2.39 7.35 -2.31
C THR A 483 -1.17 8.01 -2.95
N ASP A 484 -0.10 8.25 -2.19
CA ASP A 484 1.18 8.73 -2.73
C ASP A 484 1.80 7.71 -3.71
N ASP A 485 1.76 6.41 -3.37
CA ASP A 485 2.21 5.32 -4.25
C ASP A 485 1.39 5.30 -5.56
N ARG A 486 0.05 5.44 -5.48
CA ARG A 486 -0.80 5.53 -6.68
C ARG A 486 -0.43 6.73 -7.53
N ASP A 487 -0.28 7.91 -6.92
CA ASP A 487 0.07 9.15 -7.60
C ASP A 487 1.51 9.13 -8.15
N TYR A 488 2.39 8.25 -7.66
CA TYR A 488 3.67 7.93 -8.27
C TYR A 488 3.48 7.05 -9.53
N PHE A 489 2.71 5.95 -9.42
CA PHE A 489 2.46 5.06 -10.56
C PHE A 489 1.67 5.76 -11.69
N ASP A 490 0.71 6.63 -11.39
CA ASP A 490 -0.01 7.42 -12.41
C ASP A 490 0.95 8.33 -13.21
N LYS A 491 1.97 8.92 -12.56
CA LYS A 491 3.03 9.68 -13.24
C LYS A 491 3.91 8.79 -14.11
N GLN A 492 4.25 7.59 -13.64
CA GLN A 492 5.04 6.61 -14.41
C GLN A 492 4.26 6.10 -15.65
N ILE A 493 2.97 5.80 -15.48
CA ILE A 493 2.06 5.39 -16.57
C ILE A 493 1.92 6.52 -17.60
N GLN A 494 1.82 7.78 -17.16
CA GLN A 494 1.77 8.92 -18.06
C GLN A 494 3.09 9.11 -18.83
N HIS A 495 4.25 8.99 -18.17
CA HIS A 495 5.55 9.05 -18.83
C HIS A 495 5.71 7.95 -19.90
N LEU A 496 5.33 6.71 -19.58
CA LEU A 496 5.34 5.60 -20.54
C LEU A 496 4.36 5.82 -21.70
N ARG A 497 3.19 6.41 -21.45
CA ARG A 497 2.22 6.79 -22.48
C ARG A 497 2.81 7.83 -23.44
N ASP A 498 3.48 8.85 -22.90
CA ASP A 498 4.11 9.90 -23.71
C ASP A 498 5.31 9.37 -24.51
N GLN A 499 6.07 8.42 -23.96
CA GLN A 499 7.12 7.69 -24.68
C GLN A 499 6.55 6.82 -25.81
N VAL A 500 5.43 6.11 -25.59
CA VAL A 500 4.75 5.32 -26.63
C VAL A 500 4.18 6.22 -27.74
N ASN A 501 3.64 7.38 -27.39
CA ASN A 501 3.19 8.37 -28.38
C ASN A 501 4.36 8.83 -29.25
N TYR A 502 5.48 9.26 -28.65
CA TYR A 502 6.69 9.66 -29.36
C TYR A 502 7.23 8.57 -30.29
N LEU A 503 7.27 7.31 -29.84
CA LEU A 503 7.72 6.18 -30.66
C LEU A 503 6.73 5.82 -31.78
N SER A 504 5.43 6.08 -31.61
CA SER A 504 4.47 5.98 -32.71
C SER A 504 4.68 7.11 -33.73
N GLU A 505 4.91 8.34 -33.28
CA GLU A 505 5.17 9.48 -34.18
C GLU A 505 6.49 9.33 -34.96
N ASP A 506 7.54 8.75 -34.37
CA ASP A 506 8.77 8.39 -35.10
C ASP A 506 8.51 7.24 -36.09
N ARG A 507 7.81 6.16 -35.68
CA ARG A 507 7.41 5.09 -36.62
C ARG A 507 6.65 5.65 -37.82
N ASP A 508 5.62 6.47 -37.58
CA ASP A 508 4.77 7.00 -38.66
C ASP A 508 5.56 7.94 -39.60
N GLN A 509 6.59 8.63 -39.09
CA GLN A 509 7.57 9.34 -39.92
C GLN A 509 8.51 8.40 -40.69
N LYS A 510 8.90 7.26 -40.12
CA LYS A 510 9.73 6.24 -40.80
C LYS A 510 8.96 5.50 -41.89
N ASP A 511 7.70 5.16 -41.65
CA ASP A 511 6.81 4.54 -42.64
C ASP A 511 6.60 5.49 -43.83
N ALA A 512 6.37 6.78 -43.58
CA ALA A 512 6.31 7.80 -44.65
C ALA A 512 7.64 7.98 -45.41
N GLN A 513 8.79 7.86 -44.73
CA GLN A 513 10.12 7.86 -45.37
C GLN A 513 10.32 6.61 -46.24
N MET A 514 9.85 5.44 -45.80
CA MET A 514 9.90 4.20 -46.60
C MET A 514 8.97 4.26 -47.82
N GLU A 515 7.76 4.79 -47.67
CA GLU A 515 6.83 4.98 -48.80
C GLU A 515 7.42 5.95 -49.85
N GLN A 516 8.04 7.05 -49.41
CA GLN A 516 8.75 7.97 -50.30
C GLN A 516 9.91 7.29 -51.06
N VAL A 517 10.73 6.48 -50.38
CA VAL A 517 11.83 5.74 -51.01
C VAL A 517 11.32 4.65 -51.95
N SER A 518 10.22 3.97 -51.61
CA SER A 518 9.57 2.98 -52.50
C SER A 518 9.06 3.64 -53.78
N GLY A 519 8.40 4.79 -53.68
CA GLY A 519 7.96 5.57 -54.85
C GLY A 519 9.12 6.06 -55.72
N GLN A 520 10.26 6.44 -55.12
CA GLN A 520 11.48 6.75 -55.86
C GLN A 520 12.07 5.52 -56.58
N LEU A 521 12.06 4.36 -55.92
CA LEU A 521 12.52 3.10 -56.51
C LEU A 521 11.63 2.66 -57.69
N GLU A 522 10.31 2.77 -57.56
CA GLU A 522 9.37 2.49 -58.65
C GLU A 522 9.58 3.44 -59.85
N ALA A 523 9.76 4.73 -59.60
CA ALA A 523 10.05 5.70 -60.65
C ALA A 523 11.38 5.38 -61.38
N LEU A 524 12.42 5.01 -60.63
CA LEU A 524 13.71 4.60 -61.19
C LEU A 524 13.61 3.29 -61.99
N GLN A 525 12.81 2.33 -61.52
CA GLN A 525 12.51 1.10 -62.27
C GLN A 525 11.74 1.40 -63.57
N GLN A 526 10.76 2.31 -63.56
CA GLN A 526 10.04 2.73 -64.76
C GLN A 526 10.98 3.41 -65.76
N GLU A 527 11.89 4.28 -65.31
CA GLU A 527 12.94 4.83 -66.18
C GLU A 527 13.88 3.76 -66.72
N HIS A 528 14.33 2.80 -65.91
CA HIS A 528 15.15 1.69 -66.37
C HIS A 528 14.46 0.88 -67.49
N HIS A 529 13.16 0.60 -67.36
CA HIS A 529 12.39 -0.06 -68.42
C HIS A 529 12.27 0.81 -69.69
N ARG A 530 12.03 2.12 -69.54
CA ARG A 530 11.98 3.10 -70.64
C ARG A 530 13.31 3.17 -71.41
N LEU A 531 14.44 3.21 -70.69
CA LEU A 531 15.78 3.21 -71.27
C LEU A 531 16.10 1.86 -71.93
N THR A 532 15.73 0.75 -71.31
CA THR A 532 15.89 -0.61 -71.88
C THR A 532 15.17 -0.74 -73.22
N ALA A 533 13.90 -0.31 -73.31
CA ALA A 533 13.15 -0.29 -74.56
C ALA A 533 13.80 0.61 -75.61
N THR A 534 14.27 1.80 -75.21
CA THR A 534 14.99 2.74 -76.09
C THR A 534 16.28 2.12 -76.66
N CYS A 535 17.03 1.37 -75.86
CA CYS A 535 18.21 0.64 -76.32
C CYS A 535 17.86 -0.49 -77.29
N GLN A 536 16.79 -1.24 -77.04
CA GLN A 536 16.31 -2.29 -77.96
C GLN A 536 15.87 -1.73 -79.32
N ASP A 537 15.21 -0.57 -79.36
CA ASP A 537 14.86 0.13 -80.61
C ASP A 537 16.10 0.62 -81.36
N GLN A 538 17.13 1.12 -80.65
CA GLN A 538 18.40 1.50 -81.25
C GLN A 538 19.16 0.28 -81.80
N GLU A 539 19.16 -0.86 -81.10
CA GLU A 539 19.70 -2.12 -81.61
C GLU A 539 18.97 -2.58 -82.88
N GLN A 540 17.64 -2.58 -82.90
CA GLN A 540 16.87 -2.94 -84.08
C GLN A 540 17.18 -2.00 -85.25
N GLN A 541 17.32 -0.70 -85.00
CA GLN A 541 17.76 0.26 -86.01
C GLN A 541 19.17 -0.04 -86.53
N ASN A 542 20.11 -0.39 -85.64
CA ASN A 542 21.48 -0.74 -86.04
C ASN A 542 21.52 -2.03 -86.86
N ARG A 543 20.73 -3.05 -86.51
CA ARG A 543 20.57 -4.29 -87.31
C ARG A 543 19.96 -3.98 -88.69
N LEU A 544 19.00 -3.06 -88.79
CA LEU A 544 18.47 -2.61 -90.08
C LEU A 544 19.53 -1.88 -90.93
N LEU A 545 20.31 -0.99 -90.32
CA LEU A 545 21.40 -0.28 -91.01
C LEU A 545 22.53 -1.24 -91.45
N GLN A 546 22.88 -2.25 -90.65
CA GLN A 546 23.82 -3.30 -91.04
C GLN A 546 23.31 -4.11 -92.24
N ASN A 547 22.01 -4.46 -92.26
CA ASN A 547 21.39 -5.14 -93.40
C ASN A 547 21.37 -4.28 -94.68
N ASP A 548 21.09 -2.97 -94.56
CA ASP A 548 21.17 -2.04 -95.69
C ASP A 548 22.61 -1.90 -96.20
N CYS A 549 23.61 -1.83 -95.31
CA CYS A 549 25.03 -1.83 -95.67
C CYS A 549 25.47 -3.13 -96.36
N ALA A 550 25.03 -4.30 -95.88
CA ALA A 550 25.34 -5.58 -96.51
C ALA A 550 24.72 -5.71 -97.92
N GLN A 551 23.50 -5.20 -98.12
CA GLN A 551 22.87 -5.11 -99.43
C GLN A 551 23.60 -4.14 -100.37
N LEU A 552 24.04 -2.99 -99.86
CA LEU A 552 24.85 -2.03 -100.62
C LEU A 552 26.21 -2.61 -101.01
N GLN A 553 26.89 -3.31 -100.10
CA GLN A 553 28.16 -3.98 -100.38
C GLN A 553 27.99 -5.05 -101.48
N THR A 554 26.94 -5.87 -101.38
CA THR A 554 26.57 -6.86 -102.42
C THR A 554 26.32 -6.19 -103.78
N TYR A 555 25.65 -5.03 -103.78
CA TYR A 555 25.38 -4.27 -105.00
C TYR A 555 26.64 -3.61 -105.59
N ILE A 556 27.58 -3.17 -104.76
CA ILE A 556 28.90 -2.67 -105.18
C ILE A 556 29.69 -3.80 -105.85
N SER A 557 29.82 -4.97 -105.21
CA SER A 557 30.54 -6.11 -105.80
C SER A 557 29.93 -6.57 -107.14
N ALA A 558 28.60 -6.51 -107.28
CA ALA A 558 27.94 -6.79 -108.56
C ALA A 558 28.20 -5.72 -109.64
N LEU A 559 28.39 -4.46 -109.26
CA LEU A 559 28.81 -3.40 -110.18
C LEU A 559 30.29 -3.49 -110.56
N ASP A 560 31.16 -3.87 -109.63
CA ASP A 560 32.59 -4.11 -109.89
C ASP A 560 32.77 -5.32 -110.82
N GLU A 561 31.94 -6.36 -110.68
CA GLU A 561 31.92 -7.50 -111.59
C GLU A 561 31.39 -7.12 -113.00
N ASP A 562 30.32 -6.31 -113.09
CA ASP A 562 29.82 -5.70 -114.34
C ASP A 562 30.93 -4.83 -115.01
N LEU A 563 31.71 -4.08 -114.21
CA LEU A 563 32.78 -3.20 -114.65
C LEU A 563 34.00 -3.99 -115.15
N GLY A 564 34.46 -4.99 -114.40
CA GLY A 564 35.55 -5.89 -114.82
C GLY A 564 35.20 -6.65 -116.11
N LYS A 565 33.95 -7.10 -116.25
CA LYS A 565 33.42 -7.66 -117.51
C LYS A 565 33.41 -6.65 -118.65
N ALA A 566 33.21 -5.36 -118.38
CA ALA A 566 33.27 -4.30 -119.39
C ALA A 566 34.71 -3.95 -119.78
N GLN A 567 35.64 -3.89 -118.82
CA GLN A 567 37.08 -3.69 -119.06
C GLN A 567 37.67 -4.84 -119.88
N ALA A 568 37.44 -6.10 -119.48
CA ALA A 568 37.92 -7.27 -120.24
C ALA A 568 37.37 -7.29 -121.69
N ARG A 569 36.15 -6.79 -121.93
CA ARG A 569 35.62 -6.61 -123.30
C ARG A 569 36.32 -5.48 -124.05
N MET A 570 36.68 -4.39 -123.37
CA MET A 570 37.45 -3.29 -123.95
C MET A 570 38.87 -3.73 -124.31
N ASP A 571 39.53 -4.52 -123.46
CA ASP A 571 40.85 -5.08 -123.72
C ASP A 571 40.84 -6.08 -124.89
N ILE A 572 39.80 -6.91 -125.00
CA ILE A 572 39.57 -7.77 -126.18
C ILE A 572 39.36 -6.95 -127.46
N ILE A 573 38.79 -5.74 -127.36
CA ILE A 573 38.60 -4.82 -128.49
C ILE A 573 39.90 -4.08 -128.85
N LEU A 574 40.73 -3.71 -127.87
CA LEU A 574 41.97 -2.94 -128.05
C LEU A 574 43.17 -3.82 -128.40
N GLY A 575 43.20 -5.09 -127.93
CA GLY A 575 44.19 -6.10 -128.31
C GLY A 575 43.89 -6.82 -129.64
N ALA A 576 42.83 -6.43 -130.35
CA ALA A 576 42.46 -7.01 -131.64
C ALA A 576 43.28 -6.39 -132.78
N ASP A 577 44.47 -6.96 -133.02
CA ASP A 577 45.47 -6.38 -133.90
C ASP A 577 45.03 -6.14 -135.36
N ASN A 578 45.66 -5.15 -135.98
CA ASN A 578 45.18 -4.42 -137.15
C ASN A 578 44.86 -5.27 -138.40
N SER A 579 43.57 -5.49 -138.71
CA SER A 579 43.14 -5.81 -140.09
C SER A 579 41.65 -5.56 -140.40
N SER A 580 41.41 -5.02 -141.60
CA SER A 580 40.10 -4.82 -142.28
C SER A 580 39.12 -3.82 -141.66
N ALA A 581 38.92 -2.70 -142.37
CA ALA A 581 37.89 -1.69 -142.10
C ALA A 581 36.44 -2.24 -142.13
N ALA A 582 36.21 -3.42 -142.73
CA ALA A 582 34.90 -4.08 -142.67
C ALA A 582 34.52 -4.47 -141.23
N LYS A 583 35.49 -4.85 -140.39
CA LYS A 583 35.24 -5.17 -138.97
C LYS A 583 34.85 -3.92 -138.18
N GLN A 584 35.45 -2.75 -138.45
CA GLN A 584 35.12 -1.50 -137.75
C GLN A 584 33.65 -1.10 -137.92
N ASN A 585 33.02 -1.37 -139.07
CA ASN A 585 31.61 -1.02 -139.29
C ASN A 585 30.64 -1.90 -138.47
N GLU A 586 30.89 -3.22 -138.42
CA GLU A 586 30.14 -4.12 -137.52
C GLU A 586 30.47 -3.85 -136.05
N LEU A 587 31.69 -3.44 -135.70
CA LEU A 587 32.03 -3.01 -134.35
C LEU A 587 31.25 -1.74 -133.95
N LEU A 588 31.12 -0.76 -134.85
CA LEU A 588 30.30 0.44 -134.66
C LEU A 588 28.82 0.11 -134.48
N LYS A 589 28.27 -0.83 -135.25
CA LYS A 589 26.89 -1.34 -135.04
C LYS A 589 26.74 -2.08 -133.72
N ALA A 590 27.69 -2.93 -133.35
CA ALA A 590 27.68 -3.67 -132.09
C ALA A 590 27.79 -2.72 -130.89
N ALA A 591 28.66 -1.72 -130.95
CA ALA A 591 28.80 -0.66 -129.96
C ALA A 591 27.53 0.19 -129.86
N ALA A 592 26.97 0.65 -130.98
CA ALA A 592 25.70 1.38 -130.98
C ALA A 592 24.54 0.55 -130.40
N LYS A 593 24.48 -0.75 -130.72
CA LYS A 593 23.49 -1.69 -130.16
C LYS A 593 23.70 -1.94 -128.66
N GLN A 594 24.94 -1.96 -128.17
CA GLN A 594 25.24 -2.00 -126.74
C GLN A 594 24.90 -0.67 -126.06
N VAL A 595 25.20 0.50 -126.64
CA VAL A 595 24.81 1.81 -126.10
C VAL A 595 23.29 1.92 -125.97
N ILE A 596 22.53 1.47 -126.98
CA ILE A 596 21.07 1.40 -126.91
C ILE A 596 20.60 0.41 -125.84
N GLN A 597 21.26 -0.74 -125.66
CA GLN A 597 20.94 -1.66 -124.57
C GLN A 597 21.30 -1.12 -123.18
N ILE A 598 22.38 -0.34 -123.05
CA ILE A 598 22.79 0.32 -121.81
C ILE A 598 21.79 1.42 -121.47
N GLN A 599 21.46 2.32 -122.41
CA GLN A 599 20.41 3.32 -122.23
C GLN A 599 19.04 2.70 -121.89
N ALA A 600 18.69 1.55 -122.50
CA ALA A 600 17.48 0.80 -122.16
C ALA A 600 17.57 0.06 -120.80
N ARG A 601 18.78 -0.23 -120.31
CA ARG A 601 19.02 -0.73 -118.94
C ARG A 601 18.98 0.41 -117.93
N ASP A 602 19.48 1.59 -118.25
CA ASP A 602 19.47 2.75 -117.36
C ASP A 602 18.08 3.38 -117.25
N ALA A 603 17.30 3.39 -118.33
CA ALA A 603 15.86 3.63 -118.28
C ALA A 603 15.11 2.68 -117.33
N LYS A 604 15.64 1.46 -117.09
CA LYS A 604 15.13 0.50 -116.09
C LYS A 604 15.78 0.65 -114.71
N ARG A 605 17.07 1.01 -114.62
CA ARG A 605 17.76 1.39 -113.37
C ARG A 605 17.24 2.72 -112.81
N SER A 606 16.46 3.49 -113.57
CA SER A 606 15.62 4.63 -113.13
C SER A 606 14.52 4.29 -112.08
N ARG A 607 14.60 3.11 -111.44
CA ARG A 607 13.97 2.83 -110.14
C ARG A 607 14.82 3.27 -108.93
N VAL A 608 16.12 3.49 -109.08
CA VAL A 608 17.00 4.01 -108.01
C VAL A 608 16.49 5.32 -107.38
N PRO A 609 15.96 6.31 -108.13
CA PRO A 609 15.30 7.48 -107.55
C PRO A 609 14.11 7.17 -106.63
N LYS A 610 13.45 6.01 -106.77
CA LYS A 610 12.35 5.59 -105.87
C LYS A 610 12.85 5.02 -104.54
N LEU A 611 14.07 4.48 -104.49
CA LEU A 611 14.71 4.08 -103.23
C LEU A 611 15.27 5.31 -102.50
N LEU A 612 16.01 6.18 -103.19
CA LEU A 612 16.48 7.46 -102.63
C LEU A 612 15.33 8.36 -102.15
N ARG A 613 14.20 8.42 -102.88
CA ARG A 613 13.01 9.16 -102.42
C ARG A 613 12.39 8.52 -101.16
N LYS A 614 12.39 7.18 -101.01
CA LYS A 614 11.93 6.50 -99.77
C LYS A 614 12.84 6.76 -98.57
N PHE A 615 14.16 6.79 -98.77
CA PHE A 615 15.12 7.20 -97.73
C PHE A 615 14.88 8.68 -97.33
N SER A 616 14.65 9.55 -98.31
CA SER A 616 14.37 10.96 -98.07
C SER A 616 13.05 11.20 -97.31
N THR A 617 11.97 10.46 -97.61
CA THR A 617 10.71 10.60 -96.86
C THR A 617 10.82 10.04 -95.44
N ARG A 618 11.39 8.84 -95.24
CA ARG A 618 11.58 8.26 -93.90
C ARG A 618 12.44 9.15 -92.98
N LYS A 619 13.48 9.81 -93.52
CA LYS A 619 14.28 10.77 -92.76
C LYS A 619 13.51 12.07 -92.42
N LYS A 620 12.48 12.42 -93.20
CA LYS A 620 11.64 13.60 -92.95
C LYS A 620 10.49 13.31 -91.97
N GLU A 621 9.93 12.09 -92.00
CA GLU A 621 8.92 11.61 -91.05
C GLU A 621 9.52 11.46 -89.64
N ARG A 622 10.71 10.87 -89.51
CA ARG A 622 11.40 10.74 -88.21
C ARG A 622 12.01 12.04 -87.66
N GLY A 623 12.06 13.10 -88.46
CA GLY A 623 12.50 14.44 -88.03
C GLY A 623 11.41 15.29 -87.37
N SER A 624 10.19 14.75 -87.20
CA SER A 624 9.04 15.48 -86.67
C SER A 624 8.50 14.92 -85.34
N LEU A 625 9.11 13.86 -84.79
CA LEU A 625 8.91 13.47 -83.40
C LEU A 625 9.80 14.34 -82.51
N ALA A 626 9.38 15.59 -82.35
CA ALA A 626 9.71 16.37 -81.16
C ALA A 626 9.04 15.71 -79.93
N LEU A 627 9.43 16.11 -78.72
CA LEU A 627 8.75 15.66 -77.52
C LEU A 627 7.33 16.23 -77.52
N GLU A 628 6.32 15.36 -77.65
CA GLU A 628 5.00 15.62 -77.08
C GLU A 628 5.05 15.14 -75.63
N GLU A 629 5.08 16.10 -74.70
CA GLU A 629 4.83 15.83 -73.29
C GLU A 629 3.36 15.41 -73.13
N PRO A 630 3.04 14.34 -72.38
CA PRO A 630 1.65 14.01 -72.08
C PRO A 630 1.08 14.99 -71.03
N ASP A 631 0.16 15.84 -71.46
CA ASP A 631 -0.55 16.80 -70.60
C ASP A 631 -1.30 16.14 -69.42
N ALA A 632 -0.72 16.27 -68.22
CA ALA A 632 -1.37 16.48 -66.92
C ALA A 632 -2.39 15.41 -66.38
N PRO A 633 -2.63 15.34 -65.05
CA PRO A 633 -3.39 16.39 -64.36
C PRO A 633 -2.89 16.76 -62.95
N GLY A 634 -2.51 18.04 -62.78
CA GLY A 634 -2.86 18.85 -61.61
C GLY A 634 -2.44 18.39 -60.20
N VAL A 635 -1.19 18.66 -59.82
CA VAL A 635 -0.79 18.90 -58.42
C VAL A 635 -0.19 20.31 -58.35
N PRO A 636 -0.59 21.18 -57.40
CA PRO A 636 -0.09 22.55 -57.35
C PRO A 636 1.29 22.63 -56.71
N GLU A 637 2.27 23.19 -57.42
CA GLU A 637 3.55 23.58 -56.84
C GLU A 637 3.37 24.67 -55.76
N SER A 638 4.17 24.61 -54.71
CA SER A 638 4.36 25.71 -53.75
C SER A 638 5.85 25.96 -53.58
N THR A 639 6.36 26.99 -54.26
CA THR A 639 7.79 27.30 -54.29
C THR A 639 8.27 28.00 -53.01
N THR A 640 9.46 27.63 -52.54
CA THR A 640 10.06 28.11 -51.29
C THR A 640 10.41 29.60 -51.29
N GLN A 641 10.06 30.32 -50.22
CA GLN A 641 10.78 31.51 -49.73
C GLN A 641 10.92 31.48 -48.20
N MET A 642 11.93 32.16 -47.67
CA MET A 642 12.37 32.03 -46.26
C MET A 642 12.04 33.23 -45.37
N HIS A 643 12.12 33.00 -44.05
CA HIS A 643 12.28 33.96 -42.95
C HIS A 643 11.03 34.82 -42.56
N PRO A 644 10.96 35.36 -41.32
CA PRO A 644 10.79 34.58 -40.09
C PRO A 644 9.75 35.20 -39.11
N LEU A 645 9.77 34.76 -37.84
CA LEU A 645 9.18 35.37 -36.62
C LEU A 645 7.79 34.87 -36.12
N SER A 646 7.86 34.09 -35.03
CA SER A 646 7.08 34.25 -33.78
C SER A 646 5.55 33.96 -33.75
N PRO A 647 4.98 33.66 -32.55
CA PRO A 647 3.75 32.86 -32.45
C PRO A 647 2.48 33.62 -32.00
N ARG A 648 1.28 33.19 -32.45
CA ARG A 648 0.01 33.47 -31.74
C ARG A 648 -1.21 32.58 -32.11
N ALA A 649 -1.79 31.97 -31.06
CA ALA A 649 -3.22 31.67 -30.79
C ALA A 649 -4.20 31.10 -31.86
N SER A 650 -4.70 29.89 -31.56
CA SER A 650 -6.13 29.57 -31.29
C SER A 650 -7.25 29.72 -32.34
N ALA A 651 -7.73 28.60 -32.89
CA ALA A 651 -9.15 28.24 -33.10
C ALA A 651 -9.26 26.71 -33.37
N GLN A 652 -9.93 25.90 -32.55
CA GLN A 652 -11.38 25.62 -32.58
C GLN A 652 -11.96 25.24 -33.96
N PHE A 653 -12.19 23.94 -34.19
CA PHE A 653 -13.32 23.43 -35.00
C PHE A 653 -13.77 22.06 -34.49
N SER A 654 -15.08 21.81 -34.49
CA SER A 654 -15.70 20.57 -33.96
C SER A 654 -16.22 19.65 -35.08
N PRO A 655 -16.20 18.31 -34.90
CA PRO A 655 -16.61 17.36 -35.94
C PRO A 655 -18.14 17.20 -36.06
N ARG A 656 -18.58 16.66 -37.21
CA ARG A 656 -19.94 16.10 -37.40
C ARG A 656 -19.90 14.78 -38.20
N PRO A 657 -20.92 13.89 -38.08
CA PRO A 657 -20.67 12.44 -38.20
C PRO A 657 -21.53 11.68 -39.24
N GLY A 658 -21.18 10.42 -39.49
CA GLY A 658 -22.02 9.41 -40.15
C GLY A 658 -21.25 8.46 -41.08
N VAL A 659 -21.72 7.25 -41.45
CA VAL A 659 -22.92 6.47 -41.07
C VAL A 659 -22.66 4.96 -41.34
N SER A 660 -22.99 4.04 -40.40
CA SER A 660 -23.07 2.56 -40.59
C SER A 660 -21.74 1.83 -40.95
N ARG A 661 -21.51 0.51 -40.77
CA ARG A 661 -22.22 -0.72 -40.28
C ARG A 661 -21.13 -1.81 -39.97
N THR A 662 -21.34 -3.04 -39.47
CA THR A 662 -22.54 -3.88 -39.21
C THR A 662 -22.36 -4.83 -38.01
N THR A 663 -23.41 -5.01 -37.22
CA THR A 663 -23.81 -6.16 -36.37
C THR A 663 -22.95 -7.45 -36.26
N SER A 664 -22.49 -7.77 -35.04
CA SER A 664 -22.62 -9.08 -34.33
C SER A 664 -22.09 -8.95 -32.88
N GLY A 665 -22.64 -9.61 -31.86
CA GLY A 665 -23.80 -10.51 -31.87
C GLY A 665 -24.02 -11.38 -30.62
N ILE A 666 -23.52 -11.03 -29.43
CA ILE A 666 -23.69 -11.83 -28.19
C ILE A 666 -24.15 -10.91 -27.04
N THR A 667 -25.16 -11.35 -26.28
CA THR A 667 -25.77 -10.62 -25.16
C THR A 667 -25.66 -11.41 -23.85
N THR A 668 -25.16 -10.77 -22.81
CA THR A 668 -25.46 -11.11 -21.41
C THR A 668 -26.10 -9.91 -20.74
N ALA A 669 -27.25 -10.11 -20.10
CA ALA A 669 -27.99 -9.05 -19.42
C ALA A 669 -27.74 -9.14 -17.91
N SER A 670 -27.62 -7.97 -17.28
CA SER A 670 -27.89 -7.81 -15.84
C SER A 670 -28.89 -6.66 -15.69
N HIS A 671 -29.75 -6.72 -14.67
CA HIS A 671 -30.72 -5.67 -14.41
C HIS A 671 -30.09 -4.51 -13.65
N ASP A 672 -30.40 -3.29 -14.08
CA ASP A 672 -30.30 -2.09 -13.25
C ASP A 672 -31.66 -1.39 -13.26
N ALA A 673 -32.22 -1.15 -12.07
CA ALA A 673 -33.65 -0.89 -11.87
C ALA A 673 -33.87 0.38 -11.04
N GLY A 674 -33.69 1.54 -11.68
CA GLY A 674 -33.81 2.85 -11.04
C GLY A 674 -35.24 3.15 -10.54
N MET A 675 -35.44 3.08 -9.22
CA MET A 675 -36.65 3.57 -8.55
C MET A 675 -36.64 5.10 -8.48
N THR A 676 -37.43 5.76 -9.34
CA THR A 676 -37.67 7.21 -9.30
C THR A 676 -38.90 7.51 -8.44
N VAL A 677 -38.67 7.86 -7.17
CA VAL A 677 -39.74 8.34 -6.28
C VAL A 677 -40.01 9.84 -6.54
N ARG A 678 -41.29 10.19 -6.60
CA ARG A 678 -41.80 11.43 -7.20
C ARG A 678 -42.36 12.36 -6.14
N ALA A 679 -41.84 13.58 -6.05
CA ALA A 679 -42.33 14.58 -5.11
C ALA A 679 -43.76 15.05 -5.44
N VAL A 680 -44.60 15.16 -4.40
CA VAL A 680 -45.88 15.88 -4.38
C VAL A 680 -46.01 16.57 -3.00
N PRO A 681 -46.36 17.87 -2.92
CA PRO A 681 -46.40 18.60 -1.65
C PRO A 681 -47.83 18.80 -1.11
N GLU A 682 -48.04 18.75 0.21
CA GLU A 682 -49.27 19.23 0.84
C GLU A 682 -49.06 20.03 2.14
N HIS A 683 -49.66 21.22 2.13
CA HIS A 683 -50.33 21.98 3.19
C HIS A 683 -49.78 22.10 4.63
N SER A 684 -49.51 23.37 4.94
CA SER A 684 -49.51 24.03 6.25
C SER A 684 -50.67 23.67 7.20
N GLY A 685 -50.36 23.44 8.48
CA GLY A 685 -51.27 23.55 9.63
C GLY A 685 -50.74 24.57 10.65
N PHE A 686 -51.61 25.22 11.43
CA PHE A 686 -51.27 26.48 12.13
C PHE A 686 -51.73 26.49 13.61
N SER A 687 -50.77 26.35 14.54
CA SER A 687 -50.88 26.79 15.94
C SER A 687 -49.48 26.86 16.56
N GLY A 688 -49.17 27.76 17.50
CA GLY A 688 -50.01 28.79 18.11
C GLY A 688 -49.98 28.78 19.63
N GLY A 689 -48.79 28.89 20.24
CA GLY A 689 -48.59 28.98 21.69
C GLY A 689 -47.42 29.90 22.02
N ALA A 690 -47.55 30.74 23.06
CA ALA A 690 -46.63 31.85 23.30
C ALA A 690 -46.24 32.02 24.78
N THR A 691 -44.96 31.86 25.04
CA THR A 691 -44.13 32.40 26.15
C THR A 691 -42.73 32.55 25.56
N GLY A 692 -41.90 33.55 25.86
CA GLY A 692 -41.89 34.53 26.93
C GLY A 692 -40.42 34.61 27.42
N PRO A 693 -39.68 35.70 27.18
CA PRO A 693 -38.23 35.70 27.39
C PRO A 693 -37.88 35.75 28.88
N ILE A 694 -36.99 34.87 29.34
CA ILE A 694 -36.47 34.84 30.71
C ILE A 694 -35.01 35.31 30.70
N THR A 695 -34.72 36.32 31.52
CA THR A 695 -33.39 36.88 31.74
C THR A 695 -32.56 36.01 32.67
N PRO A 696 -31.26 35.79 32.41
CA PRO A 696 -30.39 35.06 33.31
C PRO A 696 -29.89 35.97 34.45
N GLU A 697 -30.40 35.77 35.65
CA GLU A 697 -29.80 36.30 36.88
C GLU A 697 -29.84 35.23 37.99
N GLN A 698 -28.82 35.22 38.84
CA GLN A 698 -28.71 34.43 40.08
C GLN A 698 -28.57 32.90 39.92
N MET A 699 -27.32 32.46 39.74
CA MET A 699 -26.83 31.11 40.08
C MET A 699 -25.61 31.24 41.03
N PRO A 700 -25.30 30.26 41.91
CA PRO A 700 -24.27 30.44 42.95
C PRO A 700 -22.82 30.43 42.42
N SER A 701 -22.07 31.49 42.72
CA SER A 701 -20.70 31.73 42.22
C SER A 701 -19.62 31.06 43.09
N VAL A 702 -19.51 29.72 43.07
CA VAL A 702 -18.51 28.99 43.90
C VAL A 702 -17.67 27.94 43.13
N VAL A 703 -18.14 27.39 42.00
CA VAL A 703 -17.45 26.30 41.28
C VAL A 703 -16.89 26.72 39.91
N ALA A 704 -17.05 27.99 39.52
CA ALA A 704 -16.67 28.49 38.19
C ALA A 704 -15.21 29.00 38.08
N SER A 705 -14.44 29.03 39.17
CA SER A 705 -13.06 29.54 39.17
C SER A 705 -12.09 28.62 38.44
N ASP A 706 -12.12 27.34 38.76
CA ASP A 706 -10.99 26.44 38.47
C ASP A 706 -11.01 26.02 37.00
N ALA A 707 -12.20 25.73 36.46
CA ALA A 707 -12.42 25.48 35.03
C ALA A 707 -12.04 26.68 34.13
N SER A 708 -12.02 27.91 34.67
CA SER A 708 -11.53 29.08 33.93
C SER A 708 -10.01 29.09 33.83
N VAL A 709 -9.30 28.64 34.87
CA VAL A 709 -7.83 28.57 34.90
C VAL A 709 -7.32 27.52 33.92
N ASP A 710 -7.94 26.33 33.90
CA ASP A 710 -7.55 25.28 32.96
C ASP A 710 -7.84 25.65 31.50
N TYR A 711 -8.92 26.40 31.22
CA TYR A 711 -9.21 26.88 29.87
C TYR A 711 -8.18 27.89 29.35
N ASP A 712 -7.81 28.90 30.16
CA ASP A 712 -6.79 29.87 29.76
C ASP A 712 -5.38 29.23 29.69
N ARG A 713 -5.11 28.22 30.53
CA ARG A 713 -3.88 27.41 30.43
C ARG A 713 -3.82 26.60 29.13
N LEU A 714 -4.88 25.85 28.79
CA LEU A 714 -4.97 25.09 27.53
C LEU A 714 -4.80 25.99 26.30
N LYS A 715 -5.31 27.22 26.38
CA LYS A 715 -5.18 28.26 25.35
C LYS A 715 -3.73 28.80 25.24
N GLU A 716 -3.01 28.96 26.34
CA GLU A 716 -1.59 29.32 26.34
C GLU A 716 -0.69 28.17 25.84
N GLU A 717 -0.98 26.92 26.23
CA GLU A 717 -0.30 25.73 25.74
C GLU A 717 -0.53 25.54 24.21
N ASN A 718 -1.76 25.74 23.72
CA ASN A 718 -2.08 25.69 22.29
C ASN A 718 -1.45 26.85 21.49
N SER A 719 -1.39 28.06 22.06
CA SER A 719 -0.61 29.18 21.49
C SER A 719 0.88 28.83 21.36
N THR A 720 1.44 28.21 22.40
CA THR A 720 2.85 27.76 22.43
C THR A 720 3.11 26.66 21.39
N LEU A 721 2.20 25.69 21.22
CA LEU A 721 2.28 24.66 20.19
C LEU A 721 2.18 25.25 18.78
N SER A 722 1.27 26.20 18.56
CA SER A 722 1.13 26.94 17.30
C SER A 722 2.40 27.71 16.93
N GLN A 723 3.06 28.34 17.92
CA GLN A 723 4.33 29.04 17.72
C GLN A 723 5.49 28.07 17.42
N LYS A 724 5.55 26.90 18.09
CA LYS A 724 6.52 25.84 17.79
C LYS A 724 6.34 25.27 16.38
N LEU A 725 5.10 25.05 15.95
CA LEU A 725 4.78 24.58 14.60
C LEU A 725 5.21 25.59 13.52
N ALA A 726 4.92 26.89 13.74
CA ALA A 726 5.36 27.96 12.85
C ALA A 726 6.90 28.05 12.75
N GLN A 727 7.60 27.86 13.87
CA GLN A 727 9.07 27.84 13.89
C GLN A 727 9.63 26.59 13.18
N ALA A 728 9.08 25.40 13.42
CA ALA A 728 9.50 24.17 12.74
C ALA A 728 9.31 24.25 11.21
N ASN A 729 8.21 24.82 10.74
CA ASN A 729 7.96 25.05 9.32
C ASN A 729 8.98 26.05 8.70
N LYS A 730 9.40 27.07 9.46
CA LYS A 730 10.45 28.01 9.06
C LYS A 730 11.82 27.30 8.97
N ASP A 731 12.17 26.50 9.96
CA ASP A 731 13.45 25.77 10.00
C ASP A 731 13.53 24.72 8.88
N MET A 732 12.41 24.05 8.56
CA MET A 732 12.29 23.15 7.42
C MET A 732 12.42 23.88 6.07
N ALA A 733 11.86 25.09 5.94
CA ALA A 733 12.03 25.91 4.74
C ALA A 733 13.50 26.38 4.57
N GLU A 734 14.18 26.74 5.67
CA GLU A 734 15.60 27.10 5.62
C GLU A 734 16.49 25.88 5.30
N LEU A 735 16.18 24.70 5.83
CA LEU A 735 16.83 23.44 5.47
C LEU A 735 16.69 23.14 3.96
N ASN A 736 15.48 23.27 3.41
CA ASN A 736 15.22 23.07 1.98
C ASN A 736 15.99 24.07 1.11
N SER A 737 16.09 25.35 1.51
CA SER A 737 16.93 26.33 0.81
C SER A 737 18.39 25.86 0.75
N ARG A 738 18.96 25.52 1.91
CA ARG A 738 20.35 25.04 2.02
C ARG A 738 20.59 23.76 1.21
N LEU A 739 19.60 22.87 1.11
CA LEU A 739 19.69 21.65 0.32
C LEU A 739 19.73 21.94 -1.19
N VAL A 740 18.90 22.90 -1.65
CA VAL A 740 18.90 23.39 -3.04
C VAL A 740 20.20 24.10 -3.37
N ASP A 741 20.68 24.99 -2.49
CA ASP A 741 21.95 25.69 -2.64
C ASP A 741 23.14 24.71 -2.73
N ALA A 742 23.15 23.65 -1.91
CA ALA A 742 24.16 22.59 -1.96
C ALA A 742 24.08 21.74 -3.24
N ALA A 743 22.87 21.43 -3.72
CA ALA A 743 22.67 20.69 -4.97
C ALA A 743 23.19 21.48 -6.19
N PHE A 744 22.86 22.78 -6.28
CA PHE A 744 23.39 23.65 -7.32
C PHE A 744 24.91 23.87 -7.20
N GLY A 745 25.44 24.03 -5.98
CA GLY A 745 26.88 24.13 -5.75
C GLY A 745 27.66 22.91 -6.22
N ASN A 746 27.17 21.70 -5.91
CA ASN A 746 27.79 20.45 -6.35
C ASN A 746 27.69 20.24 -7.86
N ALA A 747 26.54 20.55 -8.48
CA ALA A 747 26.38 20.48 -9.94
C ALA A 747 27.33 21.45 -10.66
N PHE A 748 27.51 22.66 -10.13
CA PHE A 748 28.43 23.65 -10.70
C PHE A 748 29.89 23.22 -10.55
N ALA A 749 30.29 22.69 -9.38
CA ALA A 749 31.63 22.15 -9.15
C ALA A 749 31.97 20.97 -10.09
N ALA A 750 31.03 20.04 -10.29
CA ALA A 750 31.19 18.95 -11.25
C ALA A 750 31.41 19.50 -12.68
N SER A 751 30.59 20.47 -13.11
CA SER A 751 30.70 21.06 -14.46
C SER A 751 32.03 21.77 -14.77
N LEU A 752 32.81 22.12 -13.74
CA LEU A 752 34.13 22.74 -13.88
C LEU A 752 35.30 21.73 -13.84
N SER A 753 35.02 20.44 -13.57
CA SER A 753 36.06 19.42 -13.39
C SER A 753 36.57 18.81 -14.71
N ASP A 754 35.70 18.65 -15.71
CA ASP A 754 35.96 17.84 -16.91
C ASP A 754 36.80 18.51 -18.02
N ASN A 755 37.45 19.64 -17.74
CA ASN A 755 38.05 20.48 -18.80
C ASN A 755 39.56 20.79 -18.62
N VAL A 756 40.32 19.88 -18.00
CA VAL A 756 41.80 19.94 -17.95
C VAL A 756 42.40 18.55 -18.21
N THR A 757 42.76 18.25 -19.45
CA THR A 757 43.55 17.06 -19.83
C THR A 757 45.04 17.41 -20.01
N PRO A 758 45.95 16.98 -19.10
CA PRO A 758 47.38 17.01 -19.36
C PRO A 758 47.83 15.71 -20.03
N SER A 759 48.27 15.78 -21.29
CA SER A 759 48.82 14.62 -22.00
C SER A 759 50.30 14.36 -21.67
N ALA A 760 50.70 13.09 -21.83
CA ALA A 760 52.05 12.58 -22.07
C ALA A 760 53.04 12.38 -20.89
N SER A 761 53.32 11.07 -20.66
CA SER A 761 54.66 10.44 -20.53
C SER A 761 55.63 10.80 -19.39
N GLY A 762 56.18 9.77 -18.73
CA GLY A 762 57.53 9.88 -18.13
C GLY A 762 57.93 8.88 -17.02
N LEU A 763 58.39 7.69 -17.40
CA LEU A 763 59.50 6.90 -16.81
C LEU A 763 59.69 6.76 -15.27
N ASP A 764 59.76 5.48 -14.88
CA ASP A 764 60.76 4.84 -13.98
C ASP A 764 60.86 5.11 -12.46
N ARG A 765 61.30 4.01 -11.80
CA ARG A 765 62.00 3.85 -10.50
C ARG A 765 61.24 3.77 -9.17
N GLU A 766 61.46 2.63 -8.49
CA GLU A 766 62.20 2.47 -7.22
C GLU A 766 62.45 3.78 -6.42
N ASP A 767 62.30 3.84 -5.09
CA ASP A 767 62.82 2.88 -4.11
C ASP A 767 62.17 3.03 -2.70
N SER A 768 62.56 2.11 -1.82
CA SER A 768 62.38 1.91 -0.38
C SER A 768 62.21 3.12 0.56
N THR A 769 61.38 2.91 1.59
CA THR A 769 61.51 3.38 2.99
C THR A 769 61.82 4.85 3.29
N ASN A 770 60.96 5.51 4.09
CA ASN A 770 61.33 5.74 5.50
C ASN A 770 60.21 6.18 6.44
N GLN A 771 60.31 5.60 7.63
CA GLN A 771 59.78 6.04 8.92
C GLN A 771 60.15 7.50 9.25
N PHE A 772 59.20 8.32 9.73
CA PHE A 772 59.50 9.41 10.65
C PHE A 772 58.32 9.70 11.59
N ASP A 773 58.62 10.35 12.71
CA ASP A 773 57.83 10.36 13.94
C ASP A 773 57.53 11.81 14.42
N ARG A 774 56.55 11.95 15.32
CA ARG A 774 56.28 13.10 16.23
C ARG A 774 55.59 14.41 15.78
N ASP A 775 54.55 14.70 16.56
CA ASP A 775 54.28 15.91 17.35
C ASP A 775 54.20 17.32 16.72
N SER A 776 53.04 17.95 16.90
CA SER A 776 52.98 19.32 17.49
C SER A 776 51.65 19.59 18.19
N SER A 777 51.74 20.15 19.40
CA SER A 777 50.65 20.39 20.34
C SER A 777 49.78 21.61 20.05
N ASN A 778 48.55 21.61 20.56
CA ASN A 778 47.79 22.71 21.19
C ASN A 778 46.48 22.08 21.73
N HIS A 779 46.11 22.02 23.01
CA HIS A 779 46.47 22.76 24.23
C HIS A 779 45.94 24.19 24.32
N LEU A 780 44.73 24.35 24.86
CA LEU A 780 44.34 25.44 25.77
C LEU A 780 43.11 25.02 26.62
N ASP A 781 43.17 25.45 27.87
CA ASP A 781 42.22 25.46 29.00
C ASP A 781 40.70 25.44 28.71
N ARG A 782 39.90 24.66 29.46
CA ARG A 782 39.18 25.00 30.74
C ARG A 782 38.23 26.19 30.60
N ASP A 783 36.97 26.10 31.03
CA ASP A 783 36.64 26.10 32.47
C ASP A 783 35.30 25.43 32.87
N SER A 784 35.13 25.24 34.18
CA SER A 784 33.92 25.10 35.03
C SER A 784 32.53 25.05 34.36
N SER A 785 31.60 24.19 34.79
CA SER A 785 31.10 24.15 36.18
C SER A 785 30.35 22.85 36.55
N ASN A 786 30.26 22.57 37.86
CA ASN A 786 29.47 21.49 38.47
C ASN A 786 28.42 22.11 39.43
N PRO A 787 27.30 21.42 39.73
CA PRO A 787 26.87 21.36 41.13
C PRO A 787 26.43 19.97 41.60
N ALA A 788 26.66 19.69 42.89
CA ALA A 788 26.51 18.37 43.50
C ALA A 788 25.14 18.12 44.15
N ALA A 789 24.80 16.84 44.29
CA ALA A 789 24.04 16.27 45.40
C ALA A 789 24.70 14.91 45.75
N SER A 790 25.37 14.75 46.90
CA SER A 790 24.82 14.64 48.26
C SER A 790 24.21 13.26 48.55
N SER A 791 25.06 12.29 48.91
CA SER A 791 24.64 11.00 49.49
C SER A 791 25.66 10.51 50.53
N SER A 792 25.36 10.76 51.80
CA SER A 792 25.81 9.94 52.93
C SER A 792 24.87 8.74 53.04
N GLY A 793 25.28 7.49 53.25
CA GLY A 793 26.62 7.01 53.62
C GLY A 793 26.72 6.72 55.11
N GLU A 794 26.57 5.44 55.47
CA GLU A 794 27.12 4.88 56.70
C GLU A 794 27.38 3.38 56.52
N GLN A 795 28.35 2.84 57.25
CA GLN A 795 28.80 1.46 57.16
C GLN A 795 28.49 0.72 58.47
N ASN A 796 28.17 -0.57 58.39
CA ASN A 796 28.40 -1.46 59.52
C ASN A 796 28.74 -2.88 59.05
N SER A 797 29.99 -3.26 59.27
CA SER A 797 30.51 -4.62 59.00
C SER A 797 30.46 -5.44 60.28
N ILE A 798 30.10 -6.72 60.19
CA ILE A 798 30.45 -7.73 61.20
C ILE A 798 30.73 -9.08 60.50
N MET A 799 31.52 -9.93 61.16
CA MET A 799 32.26 -11.03 60.53
C MET A 799 31.38 -12.25 60.18
N GLY A 800 31.73 -12.94 59.09
CA GLY A 800 31.15 -14.24 58.75
C GLY A 800 32.00 -15.43 59.20
N LEU A 801 31.55 -16.65 58.87
CA LEU A 801 32.33 -17.83 58.45
C LEU A 801 31.34 -18.94 57.97
N PRO A 802 31.73 -19.82 57.02
CA PRO A 802 30.94 -21.01 56.58
C PRO A 802 31.21 -22.22 57.52
N PRO A 803 30.68 -23.46 57.31
CA PRO A 803 29.95 -23.99 56.13
C PRO A 803 28.70 -24.86 56.44
N GLY A 804 28.06 -25.40 55.39
CA GLY A 804 27.10 -26.52 55.51
C GLY A 804 26.41 -26.91 54.19
N VAL A 805 26.50 -28.18 53.79
CA VAL A 805 25.75 -28.79 52.66
C VAL A 805 24.93 -29.97 53.19
N PRO A 806 23.61 -29.98 52.95
CA PRO A 806 22.93 -31.11 52.29
C PRO A 806 22.15 -30.61 51.05
N LEU A 807 22.22 -31.25 49.87
CA LEU A 807 21.63 -32.56 49.47
C LEU A 807 20.10 -32.52 49.28
N ASP A 808 19.66 -32.97 48.10
CA ASP A 808 18.27 -33.26 47.74
C ASP A 808 17.63 -34.33 48.67
N PRO A 809 16.29 -34.41 48.65
CA PRO A 809 15.75 -35.64 48.05
C PRO A 809 14.55 -35.43 47.10
N PHE A 810 14.63 -36.13 45.96
CA PHE A 810 13.59 -36.91 45.28
C PHE A 810 12.09 -36.52 45.30
N TYR A 811 11.54 -36.52 44.08
CA TYR A 811 10.22 -37.05 43.69
C TYR A 811 9.55 -38.02 44.70
N ASP A 812 8.24 -37.83 44.93
CA ASP A 812 7.20 -38.83 44.55
C ASP A 812 5.77 -38.27 44.84
N GLU A 813 5.14 -37.65 43.83
CA GLU A 813 3.73 -37.87 43.36
C GLU A 813 3.44 -37.01 42.11
#